data_AF-A0A2A2HQD8-F1
#
_entry.id   AF-A0A2A2HQD8-F1
#
_cell.length_a   1.000
_cell.length_b   1.000
_cell.length_c   1.000
_cell.angle_alpha   90.00
_cell.angle_beta   90.00
_cell.angle_gamma   90.00
#
_symmetry.space_group_name_H-M   'P 1'
#
loop_
_entity.id
_entity.type
_entity.pdbx_description
1 polymer ?
#
loop_
_entity_poly.entity_id
_entity_poly.type
_entity_poly.pdbx_seq_one_letter_code
_entity_poly.pdbx_strand_id
1 'polypeptide(L)'
;MKRLSDDQKKDLGNIIVSAAVAGIGFSISGPLGVEIIKNIGINLASNKVQNFFVKLREHWLSKDGTQNSDIQQALSCATIEALEDLEKIYIQRVNDDKESIQKNFEDLNKYVKEEFLVLVQEEVNEKDVKQYLSESTEKATKQIVERISYTSFLGNHTESFSDFFTKYYFSYLQLRFYELLNKDEEEYNRSWRVFQRLLLEGIMEDLQNVRADQTIILDGQESIQNSLKKLDEIRGILKHPTDPRMQNEPFENVLKNTIRESQESIQNALEKIANDTASTREDVEAIRANVEANFYFLDKAISRFCDLCTQYRRKDKKVLIVGDVMLDHKMVGSSAKYSNVQKHQIVKKGEGEVYMVYRDLKTLGGAADVAMAFSLISSVTLIGIIGSDSEGKALLNLCQGHITFDPIEAPEVITTKKIYLHRSTEGPDLQVIRFDREDSESMTNYCQRKNVQETIINKINAIDNLDCIVIKDHQKGMISKNLVKEISKVALNKKIPLYVDPKYDWKIFGDVDIEAILPNMKEAASGIFDMKTKEDEILERDNKCKFKYEYEYSNLVEKYPVCKNFIIKAASKGAVILTHDPKDKIKVIEPLLVGDELNTDVGCGDVFDAFAIIGMLNKHTLEESVLFANFVAGLKAKKSLGEHISLDDIETELEKDSFSNYVSRNSKLMDEILKNFRTHRIQYQYQ
;
A
#
# COMPACT_ATOMS: atom_id res chain seq x y z
N MET A 1 -41.57 20.39 -26.93
CA MET A 1 -40.59 21.48 -26.95
C MET A 1 -41.29 22.81 -26.72
N LYS A 2 -41.23 23.35 -25.51
CA LYS A 2 -41.64 24.74 -25.24
C LYS A 2 -40.35 25.54 -25.03
N ARG A 3 -40.05 26.46 -25.96
CA ARG A 3 -39.04 27.50 -25.71
C ARG A 3 -39.50 28.31 -24.49
N LEU A 4 -38.55 28.83 -23.72
CA LEU A 4 -38.88 29.75 -22.63
C LEU A 4 -39.71 30.91 -23.17
N SER A 5 -40.80 31.26 -22.48
CA SER A 5 -41.52 32.50 -22.78
C SER A 5 -40.61 33.70 -22.49
N ASP A 6 -40.91 34.85 -23.07
CA ASP A 6 -40.10 36.05 -22.83
C ASP A 6 -40.18 36.50 -21.37
N ASP A 7 -41.31 36.29 -20.69
CA ASP A 7 -41.45 36.51 -19.25
C ASP A 7 -40.53 35.59 -18.44
N GLN A 8 -40.46 34.29 -18.80
CA GLN A 8 -39.59 33.34 -18.11
C GLN A 8 -38.11 33.67 -18.30
N LYS A 9 -37.71 34.10 -19.50
CA LYS A 9 -36.33 34.55 -19.76
C LYS A 9 -36.00 35.79 -18.95
N LYS A 10 -36.93 36.74 -18.86
CA LYS A 10 -36.75 37.95 -18.06
C LYS A 10 -36.59 37.62 -16.57
N ASP A 11 -37.48 36.82 -16.00
CA ASP A 11 -37.44 36.45 -14.58
C ASP A 11 -36.13 35.71 -14.23
N LEU A 12 -35.70 34.77 -15.07
CA LEU A 12 -34.43 34.06 -14.89
C LEU A 12 -33.22 34.96 -15.11
N GLY A 13 -33.26 35.81 -16.12
CA GLY A 13 -32.21 36.79 -16.38
C GLY A 13 -31.98 37.70 -15.18
N ASN A 14 -33.06 38.20 -14.56
CA ASN A 14 -33.02 38.99 -13.34
C ASN A 14 -32.34 38.23 -12.18
N ILE A 15 -32.74 36.97 -11.95
CA ILE A 15 -32.16 36.13 -10.89
C ILE A 15 -30.66 35.88 -11.12
N ILE A 16 -30.26 35.54 -12.34
CA ILE A 16 -28.87 35.28 -12.71
C ILE A 16 -28.01 36.53 -12.55
N VAL A 17 -28.50 37.69 -12.99
CA VAL A 17 -27.79 38.95 -12.85
C VAL A 17 -27.65 39.34 -11.38
N SER A 18 -28.71 39.19 -10.60
CA SER A 18 -28.69 39.36 -9.14
C SER A 18 -27.64 38.44 -8.49
N ALA A 19 -27.58 37.17 -8.91
CA ALA A 19 -26.58 36.22 -8.45
C ALA A 19 -25.15 36.62 -8.89
N ALA A 20 -24.98 37.13 -10.11
CA ALA A 20 -23.67 37.52 -10.62
C ALA A 20 -23.09 38.71 -9.84
N VAL A 21 -23.92 39.73 -9.65
CA VAL A 21 -23.57 40.93 -8.86
C VAL A 21 -23.25 40.56 -7.41
N ALA A 22 -24.11 39.76 -6.77
CA ALA A 22 -23.88 39.33 -5.38
C ALA A 22 -22.63 38.43 -5.27
N GLY A 23 -22.40 37.56 -6.25
CA GLY A 23 -21.31 36.60 -6.28
C GLY A 23 -19.91 37.23 -6.27
N ILE A 24 -19.69 38.24 -7.12
CA ILE A 24 -18.44 39.02 -7.11
C ILE A 24 -18.38 39.93 -5.87
N GLY A 25 -19.51 40.49 -5.43
CA GLY A 25 -19.56 41.26 -4.19
C GLY A 25 -19.12 40.46 -2.96
N PHE A 26 -19.47 39.18 -2.87
CA PHE A 26 -19.02 38.30 -1.78
C PHE A 26 -17.52 37.99 -1.85
N SER A 27 -16.95 37.73 -3.03
CA SER A 27 -15.52 37.40 -3.14
C SER A 27 -14.62 38.55 -2.68
N ILE A 28 -15.03 39.78 -2.96
CA ILE A 28 -14.34 41.00 -2.53
C ILE A 28 -14.25 41.11 -0.99
N SER A 29 -15.23 40.58 -0.27
CA SER A 29 -15.26 40.56 1.19
C SER A 29 -14.68 39.29 1.83
N GLY A 30 -14.39 38.28 1.00
CA GLY A 30 -13.90 36.97 1.45
C GLY A 30 -12.36 36.87 1.46
N PRO A 31 -11.83 35.65 1.71
CA PRO A 31 -10.39 35.39 1.72
C PRO A 31 -9.67 35.87 0.44
N LEU A 32 -10.35 35.74 -0.70
CA LEU A 32 -9.84 36.13 -1.99
C LEU A 32 -9.69 37.65 -2.12
N GLY A 33 -10.70 38.42 -1.70
CA GLY A 33 -10.61 39.87 -1.61
C GLY A 33 -9.51 40.33 -0.67
N VAL A 34 -9.32 39.65 0.47
CA VAL A 34 -8.20 39.93 1.40
C VAL A 34 -6.85 39.73 0.71
N GLU A 35 -6.70 38.69 -0.09
CA GLU A 35 -5.46 38.44 -0.84
C GLU A 35 -5.24 39.47 -1.96
N ILE A 36 -6.30 39.89 -2.64
CA ILE A 36 -6.23 40.99 -3.61
C ILE A 36 -5.72 42.26 -2.93
N ILE A 37 -6.24 42.58 -1.75
CA ILE A 37 -5.93 43.79 -0.96
C ILE A 37 -4.50 43.80 -0.44
N LYS A 38 -4.01 42.67 0.10
CA LYS A 38 -2.62 42.55 0.58
C LYS A 38 -1.60 42.94 -0.46
N ASN A 39 -1.83 42.52 -1.69
CA ASN A 39 -0.90 42.71 -2.78
C ASN A 39 -0.99 44.09 -3.45
N ILE A 40 -2.01 44.89 -3.11
CA ILE A 40 -2.01 46.36 -3.28
C ILE A 40 -1.05 47.02 -2.26
N GLY A 41 -0.28 46.24 -1.49
CA GLY A 41 0.67 46.74 -0.49
C GLY A 41 0.04 47.06 0.88
N ILE A 42 -1.18 46.54 1.14
CA ILE A 42 -1.99 46.84 2.33
C ILE A 42 -2.09 45.58 3.19
N ASN A 43 -1.26 45.46 4.22
CA ASN A 43 -1.29 44.28 5.10
C ASN A 43 -2.37 44.41 6.20
N LEU A 44 -3.59 43.94 5.94
CA LEU A 44 -4.69 43.92 6.90
C LEU A 44 -4.69 42.60 7.72
N ALA A 45 -3.76 42.46 8.66
CA ALA A 45 -3.46 41.19 9.33
C ALA A 45 -4.32 40.81 10.56
N SER A 46 -5.59 41.26 10.69
CA SER A 46 -6.39 40.92 11.89
C SER A 46 -7.76 40.29 11.59
N ASN A 47 -8.14 39.28 12.38
CA ASN A 47 -9.43 38.55 12.25
C ASN A 47 -10.67 39.38 12.65
N LYS A 48 -10.51 40.65 13.05
CA LYS A 48 -11.63 41.56 13.35
C LYS A 48 -12.08 42.38 12.11
N VAL A 49 -11.56 42.05 10.92
CA VAL A 49 -11.66 42.89 9.72
C VAL A 49 -12.97 42.73 8.93
N GLN A 50 -13.83 41.75 9.24
CA GLN A 50 -15.10 41.57 8.51
C GLN A 50 -16.04 42.80 8.52
N ASN A 51 -15.90 43.69 9.52
CA ASN A 51 -16.67 44.94 9.59
C ASN A 51 -16.14 46.06 8.66
N PHE A 52 -14.94 45.93 8.07
CA PHE A 52 -14.32 46.92 7.17
C PHE A 52 -14.69 46.74 5.70
N PHE A 53 -15.67 45.90 5.37
CA PHE A 53 -16.08 45.68 3.98
C PHE A 53 -17.50 46.18 3.71
N VAL A 54 -18.02 47.07 4.57
CA VAL A 54 -19.36 47.62 4.44
C VAL A 54 -19.38 48.66 3.32
N LYS A 55 -18.51 49.67 3.36
CA LYS A 55 -18.41 50.67 2.29
C LYS A 55 -17.90 50.07 0.99
N LEU A 56 -17.01 49.08 1.05
CA LEU A 56 -16.57 48.37 -0.13
C LEU A 56 -17.73 47.70 -0.89
N ARG A 57 -18.70 47.12 -0.18
CA ARG A 57 -19.93 46.58 -0.79
C ARG A 57 -20.85 47.67 -1.34
N GLU A 58 -20.95 48.81 -0.65
CA GLU A 58 -21.71 49.96 -1.15
C GLU A 58 -21.11 50.52 -2.47
N HIS A 59 -19.77 50.59 -2.56
CA HIS A 59 -19.05 50.99 -3.76
C HIS A 59 -19.22 49.99 -4.91
N TRP A 60 -19.17 48.69 -4.62
CA TRP A 60 -19.47 47.65 -5.61
C TRP A 60 -20.85 47.84 -6.24
N LEU A 61 -21.86 48.21 -5.45
CA LEU A 61 -23.23 48.47 -5.95
C LEU A 61 -23.45 49.88 -6.52
N SER A 62 -22.40 50.69 -6.63
CA SER A 62 -22.49 52.08 -7.07
C SER A 62 -22.35 52.24 -8.58
N LYS A 63 -22.46 53.50 -9.04
CA LYS A 63 -22.17 53.92 -10.42
C LYS A 63 -20.76 53.56 -10.89
N ASP A 64 -19.82 53.52 -9.96
CA ASP A 64 -18.42 53.24 -10.26
C ASP A 64 -18.12 51.73 -10.26
N GLY A 65 -19.08 50.90 -9.82
CA GLY A 65 -18.96 49.44 -9.75
C GLY A 65 -19.80 48.69 -10.74
N THR A 66 -20.83 48.01 -10.27
CA THR A 66 -21.71 47.17 -11.09
C THR A 66 -22.48 47.95 -12.14
N GLN A 67 -22.53 49.27 -12.05
CA GLN A 67 -23.13 50.15 -13.06
C GLN A 67 -22.09 50.80 -14.01
N ASN A 68 -20.80 50.53 -13.83
CA ASN A 68 -19.75 50.99 -14.73
C ASN A 68 -19.70 50.11 -15.99
N SER A 69 -19.64 50.73 -17.17
CA SER A 69 -19.71 50.02 -18.45
C SER A 69 -18.61 48.98 -18.66
N ASP A 70 -17.37 49.27 -18.25
CA ASP A 70 -16.25 48.34 -18.42
C ASP A 70 -16.40 47.13 -17.46
N ILE A 71 -16.78 47.37 -16.19
CA ILE A 71 -17.06 46.29 -15.24
C ILE A 71 -18.25 45.43 -15.69
N GLN A 72 -19.32 46.06 -16.18
CA GLN A 72 -20.50 45.36 -16.67
C GLN A 72 -20.20 44.45 -17.85
N GLN A 73 -19.31 44.90 -18.75
CA GLN A 73 -18.89 44.11 -19.89
C GLN A 73 -18.13 42.86 -19.45
N ALA A 74 -17.14 43.01 -18.57
CA ALA A 74 -16.42 41.87 -18.01
C ALA A 74 -17.33 40.92 -17.20
N LEU A 75 -18.27 41.48 -16.42
CA LEU A 75 -19.22 40.71 -15.62
C LEU A 75 -20.23 39.95 -16.50
N SER A 76 -20.68 40.56 -17.59
CA SER A 76 -21.55 39.92 -18.58
C SER A 76 -20.86 38.72 -19.24
N CYS A 77 -19.64 38.93 -19.76
CA CYS A 77 -18.85 37.86 -20.35
C CYS A 77 -18.58 36.73 -19.35
N ALA A 78 -18.19 37.06 -18.11
CA ALA A 78 -17.95 36.08 -17.06
C ALA A 78 -19.22 35.27 -16.73
N THR A 79 -20.36 35.93 -16.68
CA THR A 79 -21.65 35.30 -16.41
C THR A 79 -22.02 34.29 -17.48
N ILE A 80 -21.84 34.66 -18.75
CA ILE A 80 -22.12 33.78 -19.89
C ILE A 80 -21.16 32.58 -19.88
N GLU A 81 -19.85 32.82 -19.76
CA GLU A 81 -18.85 31.73 -19.73
C GLU A 81 -19.10 30.77 -18.55
N ALA A 82 -19.49 31.29 -17.38
CA ALA A 82 -19.81 30.46 -16.23
C ALA A 82 -21.10 29.64 -16.44
N LEU A 83 -22.13 30.21 -17.08
CA LEU A 83 -23.36 29.47 -17.40
C LEU A 83 -23.10 28.37 -18.44
N GLU A 84 -22.27 28.64 -19.45
CA GLU A 84 -21.85 27.62 -20.43
C GLU A 84 -21.06 26.48 -19.77
N ASP A 85 -20.19 26.79 -18.80
CA ASP A 85 -19.48 25.76 -18.04
C ASP A 85 -20.43 24.93 -17.17
N LEU A 86 -21.39 25.57 -16.50
CA LEU A 86 -22.41 24.87 -15.74
C LEU A 86 -23.29 23.99 -16.61
N GLU A 87 -23.71 24.47 -17.78
CA GLU A 87 -24.49 23.70 -18.74
C GLU A 87 -23.77 22.39 -19.11
N LYS A 88 -22.50 22.48 -19.50
CA LYS A 88 -21.69 21.31 -19.89
C LYS A 88 -21.61 20.27 -18.78
N ILE A 89 -21.42 20.71 -17.53
CA ILE A 89 -21.30 19.82 -16.37
C ILE A 89 -22.66 19.24 -15.98
N TYR A 90 -23.71 20.06 -16.02
CA TYR A 90 -25.05 19.63 -15.62
C TYR A 90 -25.63 18.60 -16.59
N ILE A 91 -25.46 18.80 -17.90
CA ILE A 91 -25.93 17.86 -18.94
C ILE A 91 -25.32 16.45 -18.78
N GLN A 92 -24.09 16.34 -18.26
CA GLN A 92 -23.46 15.05 -17.99
C GLN A 92 -24.10 14.28 -16.83
N ARG A 93 -24.82 14.96 -15.92
CA ARG A 93 -25.42 14.37 -14.71
C ARG A 93 -26.87 13.94 -14.86
N VAL A 94 -27.58 14.53 -15.82
CA VAL A 94 -28.97 14.16 -16.10
C VAL A 94 -28.96 13.02 -17.12
N ASN A 95 -29.87 12.04 -16.98
CA ASN A 95 -29.92 10.89 -17.89
C ASN A 95 -30.97 11.07 -19.02
N ASP A 96 -31.92 11.97 -18.81
CA ASP A 96 -33.08 12.31 -19.65
C ASP A 96 -33.14 13.82 -19.95
N ASP A 97 -34.05 14.25 -20.84
CA ASP A 97 -34.34 15.65 -21.21
C ASP A 97 -33.14 16.55 -21.64
N LYS A 98 -31.96 15.97 -21.91
CA LYS A 98 -30.72 16.68 -22.26
C LYS A 98 -30.87 17.75 -23.34
N GLU A 99 -31.52 17.40 -24.46
CA GLU A 99 -31.73 18.34 -25.57
C GLU A 99 -32.62 19.53 -25.18
N SER A 100 -33.60 19.31 -24.28
CA SER A 100 -34.47 20.38 -23.80
C SER A 100 -33.74 21.28 -22.81
N ILE A 101 -32.90 20.70 -21.95
CA ILE A 101 -32.07 21.43 -20.98
C ILE A 101 -31.08 22.31 -21.74
N GLN A 102 -30.32 21.74 -22.66
CA GLN A 102 -29.34 22.45 -23.48
C GLN A 102 -29.98 23.64 -24.20
N LYS A 103 -31.14 23.42 -24.84
CA LYS A 103 -31.86 24.49 -25.55
C LYS A 103 -32.35 25.61 -24.62
N ASN A 104 -32.73 25.29 -23.39
CA ASN A 104 -33.12 26.31 -22.40
C ASN A 104 -31.91 27.13 -21.92
N PHE A 105 -30.74 26.51 -21.75
CA PHE A 105 -29.50 27.22 -21.48
C PHE A 105 -29.08 28.10 -22.65
N GLU A 106 -29.16 27.61 -23.89
CA GLU A 106 -28.89 28.40 -25.09
C GLU A 106 -29.82 29.63 -25.19
N ASP A 107 -31.13 29.44 -24.99
CA ASP A 107 -32.12 30.52 -25.00
C ASP A 107 -31.86 31.54 -23.87
N LEU A 108 -31.47 31.08 -22.67
CA LEU A 108 -31.14 31.93 -21.53
C LEU A 108 -29.84 32.69 -21.75
N ASN A 109 -28.76 32.02 -22.15
CA ASN A 109 -27.46 32.64 -22.42
C ASN A 109 -27.57 33.71 -23.50
N LYS A 110 -28.34 33.43 -24.56
CA LYS A 110 -28.60 34.42 -25.60
C LYS A 110 -29.33 35.64 -25.03
N TYR A 111 -30.39 35.43 -24.26
CA TYR A 111 -31.15 36.52 -23.66
C TYR A 111 -30.30 37.35 -22.70
N VAL A 112 -29.59 36.69 -21.77
CA VAL A 112 -28.71 37.33 -20.81
C VAL A 112 -27.63 38.13 -21.54
N LYS A 113 -27.04 37.61 -22.61
CA LYS A 113 -26.04 38.33 -23.42
C LYS A 113 -26.59 39.61 -24.06
N GLU A 114 -27.82 39.58 -24.56
CA GLU A 114 -28.47 40.72 -25.23
C GLU A 114 -28.93 41.78 -24.22
N GLU A 115 -29.45 41.35 -23.06
CA GLU A 115 -30.14 42.22 -22.10
C GLU A 115 -29.35 42.50 -20.80
N PHE A 116 -28.15 41.93 -20.61
CA PHE A 116 -27.40 41.98 -19.33
C PHE A 116 -27.35 43.38 -18.71
N LEU A 117 -26.99 44.38 -19.51
CA LEU A 117 -26.79 45.75 -19.04
C LEU A 117 -28.10 46.37 -18.52
N VAL A 118 -29.21 46.09 -19.19
CA VAL A 118 -30.55 46.56 -18.78
C VAL A 118 -30.96 45.88 -17.49
N LEU A 119 -30.80 44.56 -17.41
CA LEU A 119 -31.13 43.77 -16.22
C LEU A 119 -30.31 44.19 -14.99
N VAL A 120 -29.01 44.49 -15.15
CA VAL A 120 -28.17 44.99 -14.05
C VAL A 120 -28.68 46.33 -13.52
N GLN A 121 -29.14 47.22 -14.40
CA GLN A 121 -29.68 48.53 -13.99
C GLN A 121 -31.01 48.39 -13.25
N GLU A 122 -31.86 47.42 -13.64
CA GLU A 122 -33.10 47.10 -12.94
C GLU A 122 -32.80 46.51 -11.55
N GLU A 123 -31.98 45.46 -11.48
CA GLU A 123 -31.79 44.65 -10.27
C GLU A 123 -30.90 45.28 -9.19
N VAL A 124 -29.83 46.03 -9.55
CA VAL A 124 -28.92 46.65 -8.55
C VAL A 124 -29.64 47.68 -7.66
N ASN A 125 -30.74 48.24 -8.15
CA ASN A 125 -31.56 49.20 -7.43
C ASN A 125 -32.67 48.55 -6.59
N GLU A 126 -32.98 47.27 -6.82
CA GLU A 126 -33.95 46.54 -6.01
C GLU A 126 -33.42 46.27 -4.60
N LYS A 127 -34.35 46.10 -3.64
CA LYS A 127 -34.00 45.85 -2.24
C LYS A 127 -33.23 44.54 -2.06
N ASP A 128 -33.44 43.58 -2.94
CA ASP A 128 -33.00 42.20 -2.78
C ASP A 128 -31.48 42.06 -2.91
N VAL A 129 -30.85 42.69 -3.91
CA VAL A 129 -29.37 42.63 -4.09
C VAL A 129 -28.63 43.29 -2.91
N LYS A 130 -29.15 44.43 -2.43
CA LYS A 130 -28.62 45.11 -1.25
C LYS A 130 -28.79 44.26 0.01
N GLN A 131 -29.93 43.57 0.13
CA GLN A 131 -30.19 42.64 1.22
C GLN A 131 -29.23 41.45 1.18
N TYR A 132 -29.04 40.81 0.02
CA TYR A 132 -28.11 39.69 -0.16
C TYR A 132 -26.69 40.04 0.30
N LEU A 133 -26.19 41.20 -0.12
CA LEU A 133 -24.86 41.63 0.27
C LEU A 133 -24.76 42.08 1.73
N SER A 134 -25.88 42.38 2.40
CA SER A 134 -25.90 42.71 3.85
C SER A 134 -26.02 41.49 4.77
N GLU A 135 -26.48 40.35 4.25
CA GLU A 135 -26.65 39.10 4.97
C GLU A 135 -25.39 38.19 4.86
N SER A 136 -25.34 37.09 5.61
CA SER A 136 -24.28 36.08 5.46
C SER A 136 -24.37 35.41 4.09
N THR A 137 -23.23 35.10 3.46
CA THR A 137 -23.14 34.44 2.14
C THR A 137 -24.08 33.24 2.01
N GLU A 138 -24.15 32.39 3.04
CA GLU A 138 -25.03 31.20 3.07
C GLU A 138 -26.52 31.56 2.96
N LYS A 139 -26.99 32.62 3.62
CA LYS A 139 -28.39 33.07 3.59
C LYS A 139 -28.75 33.68 2.24
N ALA A 140 -27.87 34.50 1.69
CA ALA A 140 -28.06 35.11 0.38
C ALA A 140 -28.08 34.09 -0.75
N THR A 141 -27.15 33.12 -0.72
CA THR A 141 -27.16 31.98 -1.64
C THR A 141 -28.48 31.23 -1.57
N LYS A 142 -28.98 30.94 -0.35
CA LYS A 142 -30.26 30.25 -0.18
C LYS A 142 -31.46 31.01 -0.79
N GLN A 143 -31.52 32.34 -0.62
CA GLN A 143 -32.62 33.15 -1.16
C GLN A 143 -32.61 33.21 -2.70
N ILE A 144 -31.44 33.30 -3.33
CA ILE A 144 -31.29 33.27 -4.79
C ILE A 144 -31.81 31.93 -5.35
N VAL A 145 -31.56 30.84 -4.63
CA VAL A 145 -31.90 29.47 -5.05
C VAL A 145 -33.36 29.17 -4.92
N GLU A 146 -33.97 29.66 -3.84
CA GLU A 146 -35.41 29.64 -3.67
C GLU A 146 -36.07 30.33 -4.87
N ARG A 147 -35.58 31.50 -5.30
CA ARG A 147 -36.08 32.18 -6.51
C ARG A 147 -35.95 31.32 -7.78
N ILE A 148 -34.81 30.66 -8.01
CA ILE A 148 -34.62 29.76 -9.17
C ILE A 148 -35.63 28.61 -9.13
N SER A 149 -35.86 28.02 -7.95
CA SER A 149 -36.75 26.87 -7.77
C SER A 149 -38.20 27.17 -8.19
N TYR A 150 -38.65 28.42 -8.08
CA TYR A 150 -40.00 28.83 -8.47
C TYR A 150 -40.19 29.11 -9.98
N THR A 151 -39.12 29.16 -10.77
CA THR A 151 -39.19 29.52 -12.20
C THR A 151 -39.61 28.37 -13.12
N SER A 152 -39.53 27.13 -12.65
CA SER A 152 -39.70 25.89 -13.44
C SER A 152 -38.79 25.80 -14.69
N PHE A 153 -37.62 26.45 -14.66
CA PHE A 153 -36.67 26.60 -15.77
C PHE A 153 -36.35 25.29 -16.52
N LEU A 154 -36.11 24.20 -15.78
CA LEU A 154 -35.78 22.88 -16.35
C LEU A 154 -36.88 21.85 -16.11
N GLY A 155 -38.13 22.29 -15.92
CA GLY A 155 -39.25 21.41 -15.60
C GLY A 155 -38.99 20.60 -14.33
N ASN A 156 -39.04 19.27 -14.44
CA ASN A 156 -38.83 18.34 -13.31
C ASN A 156 -37.40 18.38 -12.73
N HIS A 157 -36.42 18.93 -13.47
CA HIS A 157 -35.03 19.02 -13.02
C HIS A 157 -34.71 20.30 -12.25
N THR A 158 -35.67 21.23 -12.12
CA THR A 158 -35.43 22.57 -11.56
C THR A 158 -34.93 22.52 -10.11
N GLU A 159 -35.43 21.60 -9.29
CA GLU A 159 -34.99 21.44 -7.88
C GLU A 159 -33.54 20.91 -7.80
N SER A 160 -33.24 19.84 -8.55
CA SER A 160 -31.87 19.29 -8.65
C SER A 160 -30.87 20.30 -9.24
N PHE A 161 -31.32 21.13 -10.19
CA PHE A 161 -30.51 22.18 -10.77
C PHE A 161 -30.26 23.33 -9.79
N SER A 162 -31.24 23.69 -8.97
CA SER A 162 -31.11 24.78 -7.99
C SER A 162 -30.03 24.47 -6.96
N ASP A 163 -29.97 23.24 -6.46
CA ASP A 163 -28.89 22.77 -5.58
C ASP A 163 -27.53 22.73 -6.31
N PHE A 164 -27.50 22.21 -7.54
CA PHE A 164 -26.28 22.20 -8.36
C PHE A 164 -25.76 23.62 -8.62
N PHE A 165 -26.64 24.57 -8.93
CA PHE A 165 -26.30 25.96 -9.20
C PHE A 165 -25.59 26.61 -8.00
N THR A 166 -26.06 26.38 -6.75
CA THR A 166 -25.37 26.91 -5.55
C THR A 166 -23.93 26.48 -5.42
N LYS A 167 -23.67 25.22 -5.75
CA LYS A 167 -22.43 24.57 -5.40
C LYS A 167 -21.30 24.97 -6.35
N TYR A 168 -21.64 25.51 -7.54
CA TYR A 168 -20.67 25.78 -8.60
C TYR A 168 -20.74 27.18 -9.18
N TYR A 169 -21.94 27.76 -9.38
CA TYR A 169 -22.09 28.98 -10.17
C TYR A 169 -21.19 30.12 -9.69
N PHE A 170 -21.22 30.41 -8.38
CA PHE A 170 -20.42 31.49 -7.80
C PHE A 170 -18.93 31.30 -7.98
N SER A 171 -18.43 30.08 -7.84
CA SER A 171 -17.01 29.78 -7.99
C SER A 171 -16.58 29.92 -9.45
N TYR A 172 -17.32 29.32 -10.39
CA TYR A 172 -17.03 29.46 -11.83
C TYR A 172 -17.13 30.91 -12.30
N LEU A 173 -18.16 31.63 -11.86
CA LEU A 173 -18.31 33.05 -12.16
C LEU A 173 -17.10 33.87 -11.68
N GLN A 174 -16.68 33.68 -10.42
CA GLN A 174 -15.52 34.36 -9.87
C GLN A 174 -14.26 34.02 -10.68
N LEU A 175 -14.05 32.76 -10.99
CA LEU A 175 -12.92 32.34 -11.81
C LEU A 175 -12.94 33.02 -13.18
N ARG A 176 -14.06 32.94 -13.92
CA ARG A 176 -14.18 33.54 -15.26
C ARG A 176 -14.00 35.04 -15.23
N PHE A 177 -14.57 35.71 -14.23
CA PHE A 177 -14.41 37.15 -14.06
C PHE A 177 -12.94 37.52 -13.86
N TYR A 178 -12.21 36.83 -12.98
CA TYR A 178 -10.79 37.12 -12.76
C TYR A 178 -9.90 36.71 -13.94
N GLU A 179 -10.20 35.59 -14.63
CA GLU A 179 -9.52 35.19 -15.86
C GLU A 179 -9.68 36.22 -16.97
N LEU A 180 -10.91 36.71 -17.19
CA LEU A 180 -11.20 37.76 -18.16
C LEU A 180 -10.46 39.03 -17.81
N LEU A 181 -10.54 39.46 -16.55
CA LEU A 181 -9.75 40.57 -16.09
C LEU A 181 -8.28 40.33 -16.41
N ASN A 182 -7.70 39.15 -16.24
CA ASN A 182 -6.27 38.86 -16.47
C ASN A 182 -5.86 38.79 -17.94
N LYS A 183 -6.79 38.79 -18.88
CA LYS A 183 -6.44 38.80 -20.31
C LYS A 183 -5.77 40.12 -20.65
N ASP A 184 -4.69 40.04 -21.41
CA ASP A 184 -3.98 41.23 -21.92
C ASP A 184 -4.67 41.73 -23.20
N GLU A 185 -5.90 42.22 -23.03
CA GLU A 185 -6.71 42.83 -24.08
C GLU A 185 -7.17 44.20 -23.59
N GLU A 186 -7.24 45.18 -24.49
CA GLU A 186 -7.49 46.59 -24.14
C GLU A 186 -8.76 46.78 -23.28
N GLU A 187 -9.83 46.09 -23.62
CA GLU A 187 -11.13 46.15 -22.94
C GLU A 187 -11.08 45.61 -21.51
N TYR A 188 -10.48 44.44 -21.30
CA TYR A 188 -10.35 43.84 -19.97
C TYR A 188 -9.27 44.53 -19.12
N ASN A 189 -8.27 45.12 -19.77
CA ASN A 189 -7.31 45.99 -19.12
C ASN A 189 -7.98 47.25 -18.54
N ARG A 190 -8.92 47.88 -19.28
CA ARG A 190 -9.77 48.97 -18.75
C ARG A 190 -10.66 48.48 -17.60
N SER A 191 -11.34 47.35 -17.79
CA SER A 191 -12.19 46.73 -16.77
C SER A 191 -11.44 46.47 -15.45
N TRP A 192 -10.19 46.00 -15.57
CA TRP A 192 -9.31 45.79 -14.42
C TRP A 192 -8.93 47.08 -13.70
N ARG A 193 -8.59 48.14 -14.44
CA ARG A 193 -8.27 49.45 -13.85
C ARG A 193 -9.44 50.02 -13.06
N VAL A 194 -10.64 49.96 -13.63
CA VAL A 194 -11.86 50.41 -12.96
C VAL A 194 -12.10 49.57 -11.70
N PHE A 195 -11.96 48.25 -11.79
CA PHE A 195 -12.11 47.35 -10.66
C PHE A 195 -11.10 47.62 -9.52
N GLN A 196 -9.82 47.81 -9.84
CA GLN A 196 -8.78 48.16 -8.86
C GLN A 196 -9.10 49.47 -8.14
N ARG A 197 -9.51 50.49 -8.89
CA ARG A 197 -9.87 51.79 -8.33
C ARG A 197 -11.05 51.67 -7.37
N LEU A 198 -12.08 50.92 -7.76
CA LEU A 198 -13.25 50.68 -6.91
C LEU A 198 -12.86 50.02 -5.58
N LEU A 199 -12.02 48.98 -5.64
CA LEU A 199 -11.55 48.31 -4.43
C LEU A 199 -10.81 49.27 -3.50
N LEU A 200 -9.92 50.06 -4.09
CA LEU A 200 -9.13 51.06 -3.38
C LEU A 200 -10.01 52.11 -2.69
N GLU A 201 -10.97 52.67 -3.43
CA GLU A 201 -11.85 53.73 -2.93
C GLU A 201 -12.77 53.22 -1.79
N GLY A 202 -13.31 52.01 -1.93
CA GLY A 202 -14.12 51.39 -0.87
C GLY A 202 -13.34 51.12 0.42
N ILE A 203 -12.13 50.57 0.33
CA ILE A 203 -11.27 50.30 1.50
C ILE A 203 -10.83 51.59 2.18
N MET A 204 -10.48 52.61 1.39
CA MET A 204 -10.14 53.93 1.94
C MET A 204 -11.30 54.49 2.77
N GLU A 205 -12.53 54.37 2.30
CA GLU A 205 -13.70 54.86 3.02
C GLU A 205 -14.00 54.03 4.28
N ASP A 206 -13.93 52.70 4.21
CA ASP A 206 -14.09 51.82 5.37
C ASP A 206 -13.04 52.11 6.47
N LEU A 207 -11.77 52.33 6.09
CA LEU A 207 -10.70 52.71 7.02
C LEU A 207 -10.89 54.12 7.60
N GLN A 208 -11.42 55.06 6.82
CA GLN A 208 -11.75 56.41 7.29
C GLN A 208 -12.91 56.39 8.30
N ASN A 209 -13.94 55.57 8.08
CA ASN A 209 -15.08 55.42 8.99
C ASN A 209 -14.66 54.80 10.33
N VAL A 210 -13.83 53.75 10.32
CA VAL A 210 -13.30 53.16 11.56
C VAL A 210 -12.40 54.14 12.32
N ARG A 211 -11.71 55.05 11.62
CA ARG A 211 -10.96 56.14 12.26
C ARG A 211 -11.87 57.17 12.94
N ALA A 212 -13.13 57.33 12.51
CA ALA A 212 -14.08 58.30 13.07
C ALA A 212 -14.84 57.77 14.31
N ASP A 213 -15.12 56.46 14.41
CA ASP A 213 -15.89 55.82 15.50
C ASP A 213 -15.09 55.60 16.82
N GLN A 214 -14.22 56.53 17.21
CA GLN A 214 -13.10 56.39 18.18
C GLN A 214 -13.40 56.01 19.66
N THR A 215 -14.57 55.47 20.02
CA THR A 215 -14.77 55.00 21.41
C THR A 215 -14.30 53.55 21.66
N ILE A 216 -13.89 52.77 20.65
CA ILE A 216 -13.57 51.33 20.87
C ILE A 216 -12.18 50.83 20.45
N ILE A 217 -11.34 51.52 19.66
CA ILE A 217 -10.00 50.96 19.35
C ILE A 217 -8.88 52.01 19.37
N LEU A 218 -8.08 52.00 20.44
CA LEU A 218 -6.87 52.80 20.63
C LEU A 218 -5.55 52.10 20.24
N ASP A 219 -5.59 50.83 19.80
CA ASP A 219 -4.36 50.09 19.46
C ASP A 219 -4.09 49.95 17.95
N GLY A 220 -4.99 50.43 17.06
CA GLY A 220 -4.88 50.28 15.61
C GLY A 220 -4.59 51.57 14.81
N GLN A 221 -4.55 52.74 15.46
CA GLN A 221 -4.61 54.04 14.77
C GLN A 221 -3.38 54.32 13.88
N GLU A 222 -2.17 53.98 14.32
CA GLU A 222 -0.94 54.19 13.54
C GLU A 222 -0.86 53.26 12.32
N SER A 223 -1.28 52.00 12.47
CA SER A 223 -1.36 51.02 11.37
C SER A 223 -2.39 51.44 10.30
N ILE A 224 -3.55 51.95 10.74
CA ILE A 224 -4.60 52.48 9.84
C ILE A 224 -4.10 53.73 9.10
N GLN A 225 -3.42 54.67 9.78
CA GLN A 225 -2.85 55.86 9.14
C GLN A 225 -1.78 55.52 8.10
N ASN A 226 -0.88 54.58 8.40
CA ASN A 226 0.13 54.11 7.45
C ASN A 226 -0.50 53.41 6.23
N SER A 227 -1.60 52.68 6.43
CA SER A 227 -2.35 52.04 5.35
C SER A 227 -3.07 53.07 4.47
N LEU A 228 -3.71 54.08 5.07
CA LEU A 228 -4.35 55.19 4.36
C LEU A 228 -3.36 55.99 3.49
N LYS A 229 -2.15 56.27 3.99
CA LYS A 229 -1.13 56.99 3.23
C LYS A 229 -0.66 56.20 1.99
N LYS A 230 -0.44 54.89 2.13
CA LYS A 230 -0.09 54.02 0.99
C LYS A 230 -1.23 53.94 -0.03
N LEU A 231 -2.47 53.87 0.45
CA LEU A 231 -3.66 53.88 -0.39
C LEU A 231 -3.77 55.17 -1.22
N ASP A 232 -3.50 56.33 -0.63
CA ASP A 232 -3.50 57.62 -1.35
C ASP A 232 -2.42 57.68 -2.45
N GLU A 233 -1.23 57.11 -2.20
CA GLU A 233 -0.15 57.02 -3.20
C GLU A 233 -0.57 56.17 -4.41
N ILE A 234 -1.19 55.00 -4.15
CA ILE A 234 -1.68 54.10 -5.20
C ILE A 234 -2.87 54.71 -5.94
N ARG A 235 -3.75 55.43 -5.23
CA ARG A 235 -4.84 56.19 -5.85
C ARG A 235 -4.32 57.19 -6.86
N GLY A 236 -3.20 57.84 -6.56
CA GLY A 236 -2.52 58.76 -7.47
C GLY A 236 -2.12 58.11 -8.81
N ILE A 237 -1.67 56.86 -8.77
CA ILE A 237 -1.28 56.07 -9.94
C ILE A 237 -2.50 55.69 -10.79
N LEU A 238 -3.64 55.38 -10.16
CA LEU A 238 -4.85 54.90 -10.82
C LEU A 238 -5.80 56.02 -11.34
N LYS A 239 -5.38 57.29 -11.37
CA LYS A 239 -6.22 58.44 -11.73
C LYS A 239 -6.71 58.48 -13.20
N HIS A 240 -6.15 57.66 -14.08
CA HIS A 240 -6.55 57.56 -15.48
C HIS A 240 -7.08 56.15 -15.81
N PRO A 241 -8.36 55.86 -15.54
CA PRO A 241 -8.96 54.53 -15.74
C PRO A 241 -9.02 54.08 -17.22
N THR A 242 -8.78 54.99 -18.16
CA THR A 242 -8.71 54.70 -19.60
C THR A 242 -7.35 54.20 -20.06
N ASP A 243 -6.35 54.12 -19.18
CA ASP A 243 -4.99 53.69 -19.54
C ASP A 243 -4.87 52.15 -19.45
N PRO A 244 -4.63 51.44 -20.58
CA PRO A 244 -4.42 50.00 -20.56
C PRO A 244 -3.24 49.61 -19.65
N ARG A 245 -3.22 48.36 -19.19
CA ARG A 245 -2.23 47.87 -18.23
C ARG A 245 -0.79 48.12 -18.68
N MET A 246 0.10 48.44 -17.74
CA MET A 246 1.53 48.30 -17.97
C MET A 246 1.99 46.88 -17.61
N GLN A 247 2.80 46.26 -18.46
CA GLN A 247 3.36 44.92 -18.25
C GLN A 247 4.15 44.88 -16.92
N ASN A 248 3.91 43.86 -16.07
CA ASN A 248 4.47 43.70 -14.72
C ASN A 248 3.92 44.64 -13.63
N GLU A 249 2.69 45.12 -13.76
CA GLU A 249 2.04 45.77 -12.61
C GLU A 249 1.95 44.81 -11.41
N PRO A 250 2.13 45.30 -10.16
CA PRO A 250 2.16 44.47 -8.94
C PRO A 250 0.98 43.50 -8.80
N PHE A 251 -0.10 43.84 -9.49
CA PHE A 251 -1.41 43.24 -9.52
C PHE A 251 -1.58 42.03 -10.45
N GLU A 252 -0.72 41.87 -11.45
CA GLU A 252 -0.80 40.74 -12.38
C GLU A 252 -0.55 39.40 -11.66
N ASN A 253 0.41 39.39 -10.73
CA ASN A 253 0.68 38.22 -9.87
C ASN A 253 -0.48 37.91 -8.92
N VAL A 254 -1.21 38.94 -8.51
CA VAL A 254 -2.38 38.84 -7.62
C VAL A 254 -3.51 38.15 -8.32
N LEU A 255 -3.80 38.59 -9.54
CA LEU A 255 -4.84 38.02 -10.36
C LEU A 255 -4.47 36.58 -10.76
N LYS A 256 -3.21 36.30 -11.10
CA LYS A 256 -2.72 34.91 -11.31
C LYS A 256 -2.87 34.03 -10.07
N ASN A 257 -2.56 34.53 -8.87
CA ASN A 257 -2.74 33.78 -7.62
C ASN A 257 -4.22 33.59 -7.26
N THR A 258 -5.05 34.60 -7.51
CA THR A 258 -6.50 34.60 -7.27
C THR A 258 -7.20 33.60 -8.20
N ILE A 259 -6.80 33.59 -9.49
CA ILE A 259 -7.23 32.60 -10.47
C ILE A 259 -6.78 31.21 -10.01
N ARG A 260 -5.53 31.02 -9.57
CA ARG A 260 -5.04 29.75 -9.05
C ARG A 260 -5.83 29.26 -7.83
N GLU A 261 -6.13 30.13 -6.88
CA GLU A 261 -6.92 29.78 -5.68
C GLU A 261 -8.39 29.51 -6.00
N SER A 262 -8.97 30.24 -6.97
CA SER A 262 -10.32 29.99 -7.46
C SER A 262 -10.39 28.70 -8.29
N GLN A 263 -9.35 28.40 -9.08
CA GLN A 263 -9.16 27.11 -9.75
C GLN A 263 -8.99 25.99 -8.74
N GLU A 264 -8.22 26.17 -7.66
CA GLU A 264 -8.09 25.20 -6.57
C GLU A 264 -9.41 25.03 -5.80
N SER A 265 -10.19 26.10 -5.58
CA SER A 265 -11.51 26.02 -4.96
C SER A 265 -12.55 25.35 -5.85
N ILE A 266 -12.52 25.58 -7.17
CA ILE A 266 -13.35 24.89 -8.15
C ILE A 266 -12.91 23.44 -8.31
N GLN A 267 -11.60 23.14 -8.32
CA GLN A 267 -11.04 21.79 -8.33
C GLN A 267 -11.48 21.04 -7.07
N ASN A 268 -11.40 21.67 -5.90
CA ASN A 268 -11.88 21.11 -4.63
C ASN A 268 -13.42 20.96 -4.63
N ALA A 269 -14.17 21.89 -5.23
CA ALA A 269 -15.62 21.78 -5.36
C ALA A 269 -16.02 20.68 -6.37
N LEU A 270 -15.30 20.54 -7.49
CA LEU A 270 -15.38 19.50 -8.52
C LEU A 270 -15.03 18.11 -7.95
N GLU A 271 -13.97 18.02 -7.14
CA GLU A 271 -13.61 16.83 -6.36
C GLU A 271 -14.68 16.52 -5.32
N LYS A 272 -15.29 17.54 -4.71
CA LYS A 272 -16.43 17.39 -3.78
C LYS A 272 -17.75 17.04 -4.48
N ILE A 273 -17.89 17.16 -5.80
CA ILE A 273 -19.02 16.58 -6.57
C ILE A 273 -18.70 15.18 -7.05
N ALA A 274 -17.44 14.93 -7.41
CA ALA A 274 -16.97 13.58 -7.68
C ALA A 274 -17.12 12.70 -6.41
N ASN A 275 -17.04 13.29 -5.22
CA ASN A 275 -17.28 12.62 -3.92
C ASN A 275 -18.76 12.56 -3.48
N ASP A 276 -19.65 13.43 -3.98
CA ASP A 276 -21.11 13.26 -3.86
C ASP A 276 -21.69 12.29 -4.92
N THR A 277 -20.81 11.66 -5.71
CA THR A 277 -21.08 10.35 -6.33
C THR A 277 -21.26 9.34 -5.19
N ALA A 278 -22.50 9.21 -4.75
CA ALA A 278 -22.99 8.67 -3.47
C ALA A 278 -22.68 7.18 -3.11
N SER A 279 -21.65 6.56 -3.69
CA SER A 279 -21.05 5.30 -3.20
C SER A 279 -19.87 5.60 -2.27
N THR A 280 -19.09 6.63 -2.59
CA THR A 280 -17.79 6.87 -1.97
C THR A 280 -17.87 7.35 -0.53
N ARG A 281 -19.04 7.82 -0.03
CA ARG A 281 -19.18 8.31 1.35
C ARG A 281 -19.45 7.18 2.35
N GLU A 282 -20.25 6.18 1.97
CA GLU A 282 -20.34 4.93 2.73
C GLU A 282 -19.02 4.16 2.61
N ASP A 283 -18.38 4.17 1.43
CA ASP A 283 -17.06 3.58 1.25
C ASP A 283 -15.95 4.35 1.98
N VAL A 284 -16.00 5.68 2.18
CA VAL A 284 -14.95 6.45 2.89
C VAL A 284 -15.12 6.39 4.40
N GLU A 285 -16.33 6.31 4.93
CA GLU A 285 -16.52 5.98 6.35
C GLU A 285 -16.19 4.51 6.62
N ALA A 286 -16.52 3.60 5.69
CA ALA A 286 -16.03 2.22 5.72
C ALA A 286 -14.52 2.11 5.49
N ILE A 287 -13.89 2.93 4.63
CA ILE A 287 -12.44 2.98 4.38
C ILE A 287 -11.74 3.64 5.55
N ARG A 288 -12.31 4.65 6.20
CA ARG A 288 -11.75 5.26 7.41
C ARG A 288 -11.86 4.31 8.59
N ALA A 289 -13.02 3.68 8.79
CA ALA A 289 -13.17 2.61 9.76
C ALA A 289 -12.26 1.42 9.42
N ASN A 290 -12.10 1.07 8.14
CA ASN A 290 -11.17 0.04 7.68
C ASN A 290 -9.72 0.49 7.76
N VAL A 291 -9.37 1.77 7.66
CA VAL A 291 -7.99 2.29 7.74
C VAL A 291 -7.60 2.42 9.20
N GLU A 292 -8.49 2.88 10.08
CA GLU A 292 -8.30 2.86 11.53
C GLU A 292 -8.29 1.42 12.05
N ALA A 293 -9.18 0.56 11.56
CA ALA A 293 -9.16 -0.88 11.84
C ALA A 293 -7.94 -1.57 11.22
N ASN A 294 -7.49 -1.22 10.01
CA ASN A 294 -6.31 -1.80 9.35
C ASN A 294 -5.02 -1.30 10.00
N PHE A 295 -4.98 -0.06 10.48
CA PHE A 295 -3.85 0.47 11.24
C PHE A 295 -3.77 -0.19 12.61
N TYR A 296 -4.92 -0.33 13.30
CA TYR A 296 -4.99 -1.08 14.55
C TYR A 296 -4.71 -2.57 14.36
N PHE A 297 -5.15 -3.16 13.25
CA PHE A 297 -4.91 -4.54 12.86
C PHE A 297 -3.44 -4.77 12.53
N LEU A 298 -2.82 -3.87 11.77
CA LEU A 298 -1.40 -3.90 11.46
C LEU A 298 -0.56 -3.68 12.72
N ASP A 299 -0.90 -2.72 13.58
CA ASP A 299 -0.26 -2.54 14.89
C ASP A 299 -0.33 -3.82 15.74
N LYS A 300 -1.49 -4.47 15.78
CA LYS A 300 -1.67 -5.74 16.49
C LYS A 300 -0.89 -6.88 15.85
N ALA A 301 -0.80 -6.92 14.53
CA ALA A 301 0.01 -7.87 13.78
C ALA A 301 1.51 -7.68 14.08
N ILE A 302 2.00 -6.44 14.03
CA ILE A 302 3.38 -6.06 14.39
C ILE A 302 3.65 -6.50 15.82
N SER A 303 2.81 -6.07 16.78
CA SER A 303 2.95 -6.44 18.19
C SER A 303 2.99 -7.96 18.38
N ARG A 304 2.17 -8.71 17.64
CA ARG A 304 2.14 -10.17 17.76
C ARG A 304 3.41 -10.81 17.20
N PHE A 305 3.91 -10.35 16.05
CA PHE A 305 5.15 -10.87 15.47
C PHE A 305 6.36 -10.50 16.35
N CYS A 306 6.38 -9.30 16.96
CA CYS A 306 7.36 -8.93 17.98
C CYS A 306 7.31 -9.84 19.22
N ASP A 307 6.11 -10.20 19.69
CA ASP A 307 5.93 -11.15 20.80
C ASP A 307 6.48 -12.54 20.44
N LEU A 308 6.31 -12.99 19.20
CA LEU A 308 6.90 -14.24 18.70
C LEU A 308 8.42 -14.16 18.68
N CYS A 309 9.01 -13.08 18.14
CA CYS A 309 10.45 -12.84 18.18
C CYS A 309 11.00 -12.87 19.62
N THR A 310 10.31 -12.22 20.55
CA THR A 310 10.69 -12.17 21.97
C THR A 310 10.67 -13.56 22.62
N GLN A 311 9.66 -14.38 22.30
CA GLN A 311 9.59 -15.76 22.78
C GLN A 311 10.72 -16.61 22.19
N TYR A 312 10.97 -16.50 20.88
CA TYR A 312 11.95 -17.32 20.18
C TYR A 312 13.39 -16.96 20.59
N ARG A 313 13.63 -15.70 20.99
CA ARG A 313 14.92 -15.24 21.53
C ARG A 313 15.33 -15.99 22.83
N ARG A 314 14.36 -16.59 23.55
CA ARG A 314 14.64 -17.37 24.79
C ARG A 314 15.32 -18.71 24.52
N LYS A 315 15.13 -19.29 23.33
CA LYS A 315 15.64 -20.61 22.94
C LYS A 315 15.36 -21.72 23.95
N ASP A 316 14.18 -21.68 24.55
CA ASP A 316 13.77 -22.57 25.65
C ASP A 316 13.34 -23.96 25.18
N LYS A 317 13.17 -24.17 23.86
CA LYS A 317 12.88 -25.46 23.26
C LYS A 317 14.11 -26.30 22.99
N LYS A 318 14.01 -27.60 23.23
CA LYS A 318 15.02 -28.62 22.93
C LYS A 318 14.55 -29.51 21.79
N VAL A 319 15.18 -29.34 20.64
CA VAL A 319 14.83 -30.04 19.40
C VAL A 319 15.90 -31.06 19.07
N LEU A 320 15.48 -32.29 18.78
CA LEU A 320 16.33 -33.31 18.19
C LEU A 320 16.06 -33.41 16.69
N ILE A 321 17.10 -33.31 15.87
CA ILE A 321 17.03 -33.57 14.44
C ILE A 321 17.76 -34.87 14.12
N VAL A 322 17.12 -35.73 13.34
CA VAL A 322 17.66 -37.01 12.89
C VAL A 322 17.55 -37.07 11.37
N GLY A 323 18.66 -37.23 10.66
CA GLY A 323 18.58 -37.22 9.20
C GLY A 323 19.89 -37.26 8.44
N ASP A 324 19.74 -37.27 7.12
CA ASP A 324 20.84 -37.26 6.17
C ASP A 324 21.61 -35.92 6.26
N VAL A 325 22.80 -35.96 6.85
CA VAL A 325 23.71 -34.80 6.92
C VAL A 325 24.56 -34.73 5.66
N MET A 326 24.81 -33.52 5.17
CA MET A 326 25.68 -33.31 4.01
C MET A 326 26.42 -31.99 4.10
N LEU A 327 27.56 -31.91 3.41
CA LEU A 327 28.34 -30.69 3.28
C LEU A 327 28.02 -30.01 1.95
N ASP A 328 27.50 -28.79 2.02
CA ASP A 328 27.31 -27.96 0.83
C ASP A 328 28.58 -27.13 0.59
N HIS A 329 29.09 -27.16 -0.63
CA HIS A 329 30.32 -26.49 -1.02
C HIS A 329 30.07 -25.58 -2.21
N LYS A 330 29.94 -24.29 -1.94
CA LYS A 330 29.65 -23.27 -2.94
C LYS A 330 30.96 -22.70 -3.45
N MET A 331 31.16 -22.72 -4.75
CA MET A 331 32.30 -22.13 -5.45
C MET A 331 31.80 -21.06 -6.39
N VAL A 332 32.46 -19.91 -6.41
CA VAL A 332 32.21 -18.83 -7.37
C VAL A 332 33.45 -18.65 -8.21
N GLY A 333 33.27 -18.72 -9.53
CA GLY A 333 34.35 -18.59 -10.48
C GLY A 333 33.93 -17.95 -11.78
N SER A 334 34.91 -17.48 -12.54
CA SER A 334 34.73 -17.00 -13.91
C SER A 334 35.47 -17.92 -14.88
N SER A 335 35.13 -17.86 -16.16
CA SER A 335 35.92 -18.55 -17.18
C SER A 335 37.36 -18.06 -17.13
N ALA A 336 38.31 -18.99 -17.11
CA ALA A 336 39.71 -18.66 -17.15
C ALA A 336 40.04 -18.14 -18.56
N LYS A 337 40.74 -17.00 -18.65
CA LYS A 337 41.32 -16.57 -19.94
C LYS A 337 42.33 -17.63 -20.36
N TYR A 338 42.24 -18.06 -21.63
CA TYR A 338 43.12 -19.09 -22.19
C TYR A 338 44.62 -18.78 -22.00
N SER A 339 44.99 -17.49 -21.93
CA SER A 339 46.35 -17.02 -21.64
C SER A 339 46.88 -17.37 -20.24
N ASN A 340 45.99 -17.65 -19.28
CA ASN A 340 46.31 -17.88 -17.88
C ASN A 340 46.31 -19.39 -17.52
N VAL A 341 45.95 -20.25 -18.47
CA VAL A 341 45.93 -21.70 -18.30
C VAL A 341 47.27 -22.25 -18.79
N GLN A 342 47.94 -23.10 -17.99
CA GLN A 342 49.21 -23.69 -18.40
C GLN A 342 49.03 -24.48 -19.72
N LYS A 343 49.95 -24.28 -20.67
CA LYS A 343 49.93 -24.86 -22.04
C LYS A 343 49.72 -26.38 -22.14
N HIS A 344 49.89 -27.13 -21.05
CA HIS A 344 49.69 -28.58 -21.02
C HIS A 344 48.21 -29.01 -20.86
N GLN A 345 47.29 -28.07 -20.62
CA GLN A 345 45.84 -28.31 -20.49
C GLN A 345 45.04 -27.59 -21.59
N ILE A 346 45.52 -27.69 -22.82
CA ILE A 346 44.74 -27.26 -23.98
C ILE A 346 43.77 -28.40 -24.33
N VAL A 347 42.57 -28.35 -23.77
CA VAL A 347 41.40 -28.75 -24.57
C VAL A 347 41.26 -27.68 -25.65
N LYS A 348 41.19 -28.06 -26.93
CA LYS A 348 40.97 -27.08 -28.01
C LYS A 348 39.75 -26.23 -27.67
N LYS A 349 39.66 -25.02 -28.22
CA LYS A 349 38.45 -24.20 -28.14
C LYS A 349 37.23 -25.07 -28.55
N GLY A 350 36.38 -25.43 -27.60
CA GLY A 350 35.24 -26.34 -27.80
C GLY A 350 35.36 -27.74 -27.17
N GLU A 351 36.49 -28.11 -26.57
CA GLU A 351 36.70 -29.45 -25.97
C GLU A 351 36.59 -29.46 -24.42
N GLY A 352 36.46 -28.30 -23.77
CA GLY A 352 36.20 -28.17 -22.32
C GLY A 352 36.30 -26.72 -21.82
N GLU A 353 35.66 -26.41 -20.70
CA GLU A 353 35.70 -25.08 -20.06
C GLU A 353 36.56 -25.11 -18.78
N VAL A 354 37.50 -24.17 -18.64
CA VAL A 354 38.31 -24.00 -17.43
C VAL A 354 37.77 -22.82 -16.63
N TYR A 355 37.55 -23.02 -15.33
CA TYR A 355 37.07 -21.99 -14.41
C TYR A 355 38.13 -21.64 -13.37
N MET A 356 38.30 -20.34 -13.16
CA MET A 356 39.08 -19.82 -12.04
C MET A 356 38.11 -19.54 -10.88
N VAL A 357 38.17 -20.37 -9.84
CA VAL A 357 37.42 -20.15 -8.59
C VAL A 357 38.18 -19.12 -7.77
N TYR A 358 37.54 -18.01 -7.43
CA TYR A 358 38.13 -16.94 -6.62
C TYR A 358 37.48 -16.81 -5.23
N ARG A 359 36.38 -17.54 -4.99
CA ARG A 359 35.71 -17.64 -3.70
C ARG A 359 35.09 -19.01 -3.54
N ASP A 360 35.33 -19.66 -2.41
CA ASP A 360 34.63 -20.88 -2.01
C ASP A 360 34.12 -20.77 -0.56
N LEU A 361 33.00 -21.42 -0.28
CA LEU A 361 32.36 -21.44 1.03
C LEU A 361 31.76 -22.82 1.28
N LYS A 362 32.13 -23.42 2.41
CA LYS A 362 31.52 -24.66 2.90
C LYS A 362 30.44 -24.30 3.92
N THR A 363 29.25 -24.85 3.75
CA THR A 363 28.11 -24.67 4.65
C THR A 363 27.54 -26.02 5.05
N LEU A 364 26.75 -26.01 6.13
CA LEU A 364 25.93 -27.16 6.49
C LEU A 364 24.87 -27.37 5.40
N GLY A 365 24.52 -28.64 5.15
CA GLY A 365 23.51 -29.06 4.20
C GLY A 365 22.67 -30.20 4.78
N GLY A 366 21.51 -30.43 4.19
CA GLY A 366 20.60 -31.49 4.61
C GLY A 366 20.09 -31.31 6.03
N ALA A 367 20.08 -32.40 6.81
CA ALA A 367 19.68 -32.36 8.21
C ALA A 367 20.52 -31.40 9.07
N ALA A 368 21.76 -31.13 8.66
CA ALA A 368 22.61 -30.18 9.38
C ALA A 368 22.22 -28.71 9.12
N ASP A 369 21.68 -28.39 7.93
CA ASP A 369 21.18 -27.02 7.66
C ASP A 369 19.85 -26.77 8.39
N VAL A 370 18.98 -27.78 8.47
CA VAL A 370 17.80 -27.76 9.36
C VAL A 370 18.24 -27.50 10.81
N ALA A 371 19.26 -28.22 11.28
CA ALA A 371 19.77 -28.01 12.64
C ALA A 371 20.32 -26.61 12.87
N MET A 372 20.97 -26.03 11.87
CA MET A 372 21.41 -24.64 11.92
C MET A 372 20.22 -23.68 12.01
N ALA A 373 19.18 -23.87 11.21
CA ALA A 373 17.97 -23.05 11.25
C ALA A 373 17.28 -23.10 12.62
N PHE A 374 17.13 -24.29 13.21
CA PHE A 374 16.57 -24.43 14.56
C PHE A 374 17.48 -23.81 15.63
N SER A 375 18.81 -23.88 15.49
CA SER A 375 19.75 -23.35 16.48
C SER A 375 19.65 -21.83 16.66
N LEU A 376 19.07 -21.14 15.68
CA LEU A 376 18.80 -19.70 15.75
C LEU A 376 17.76 -19.37 16.83
N ILE A 377 16.85 -20.29 17.14
CA ILE A 377 15.67 -20.04 18.00
C ILE A 377 15.39 -21.16 19.02
N SER A 378 16.27 -22.15 19.13
CA SER A 378 16.13 -23.29 20.04
C SER A 378 17.48 -23.93 20.37
N SER A 379 17.50 -24.80 21.37
CA SER A 379 18.63 -25.69 21.66
C SER A 379 18.51 -26.95 20.80
N VAL A 380 19.54 -27.28 20.03
CA VAL A 380 19.47 -28.33 19.01
C VAL A 380 20.49 -29.43 19.25
N THR A 381 20.01 -30.67 19.20
CA THR A 381 20.85 -31.86 19.04
C THR A 381 20.64 -32.44 17.65
N LEU A 382 21.73 -32.81 16.97
CA LEU A 382 21.70 -33.42 15.64
C LEU A 382 22.27 -34.84 15.72
N ILE A 383 21.58 -35.80 15.14
CA ILE A 383 22.07 -37.16 14.90
C ILE A 383 22.04 -37.42 13.40
N GLY A 384 23.19 -37.73 12.84
CA GLY A 384 23.37 -38.10 11.44
C GLY A 384 24.54 -39.06 11.30
N ILE A 385 24.81 -39.53 10.09
CA ILE A 385 25.95 -40.41 9.81
C ILE A 385 26.99 -39.64 8.99
N ILE A 386 28.25 -39.73 9.41
CA ILE A 386 29.39 -39.15 8.68
C ILE A 386 30.46 -40.21 8.45
N GLY A 387 31.19 -40.08 7.35
CA GLY A 387 32.42 -40.83 7.12
C GLY A 387 33.58 -40.28 7.94
N SER A 388 34.69 -41.00 7.96
CA SER A 388 35.96 -40.55 8.59
C SER A 388 36.78 -39.59 7.70
N ASP A 389 36.13 -38.97 6.71
CA ASP A 389 36.74 -38.11 5.70
C ASP A 389 36.83 -36.63 6.13
N SER A 390 37.41 -35.80 5.26
CA SER A 390 37.60 -34.38 5.52
C SER A 390 36.27 -33.61 5.62
N GLU A 391 35.26 -34.09 4.91
CA GLU A 391 33.92 -33.55 4.87
C GLU A 391 33.18 -33.79 6.20
N GLY A 392 33.26 -34.99 6.77
CA GLY A 392 32.70 -35.29 8.10
C GLY A 392 33.32 -34.41 9.20
N LYS A 393 34.64 -34.22 9.16
CA LYS A 393 35.35 -33.29 10.07
C LYS A 393 34.92 -31.84 9.87
N ALA A 394 34.68 -31.42 8.63
CA ALA A 394 34.19 -30.08 8.34
C ALA A 394 32.79 -29.85 8.90
N LEU A 395 31.88 -30.83 8.82
CA LEU A 395 30.55 -30.75 9.44
C LEU A 395 30.64 -30.60 10.95
N LEU A 396 31.47 -31.42 11.62
CA LEU A 396 31.71 -31.30 13.06
C LEU A 396 32.16 -29.88 13.44
N ASN A 397 33.11 -29.31 12.70
CA ASN A 397 33.61 -27.95 12.96
C ASN A 397 32.55 -26.87 12.71
N LEU A 398 31.75 -27.00 11.65
CA LEU A 398 30.68 -26.04 11.34
C LEU A 398 29.54 -26.06 12.36
N CYS A 399 29.29 -27.21 13.01
CA CYS A 399 28.30 -27.33 14.08
C CYS A 399 28.75 -26.72 15.42
N GLN A 400 30.05 -26.55 15.65
CA GLN A 400 30.60 -26.11 16.95
C GLN A 400 30.02 -24.75 17.38
N GLY A 401 29.60 -24.68 18.65
CA GLY A 401 29.04 -23.46 19.26
C GLY A 401 27.57 -23.18 18.95
N HIS A 402 26.96 -23.91 18.01
CA HIS A 402 25.57 -23.71 17.60
C HIS A 402 24.70 -24.97 17.78
N ILE A 403 25.25 -26.14 17.45
CA ILE A 403 24.52 -27.41 17.40
C ILE A 403 25.29 -28.45 18.21
N THR A 404 24.58 -29.20 19.07
CA THR A 404 25.14 -30.40 19.69
C THR A 404 25.09 -31.54 18.68
N PHE A 405 26.15 -31.72 17.89
CA PHE A 405 26.20 -32.77 16.88
C PHE A 405 26.77 -34.07 17.48
N ASP A 406 25.95 -35.12 17.55
CA ASP A 406 26.31 -36.44 18.06
C ASP A 406 26.28 -37.52 16.94
N PRO A 407 27.21 -37.46 15.97
CA PRO A 407 27.16 -38.30 14.78
C PRO A 407 27.41 -39.78 15.08
N ILE A 408 26.93 -40.62 14.17
CA ILE A 408 27.46 -41.98 13.99
C ILE A 408 28.62 -41.87 13.00
N GLU A 409 29.84 -42.15 13.46
CA GLU A 409 31.01 -42.24 12.58
C GLU A 409 31.05 -43.62 11.93
N ALA A 410 31.07 -43.65 10.60
CA ALA A 410 31.04 -44.86 9.79
C ALA A 410 32.21 -44.84 8.78
N PRO A 411 33.38 -45.43 9.11
CA PRO A 411 34.56 -45.39 8.25
C PRO A 411 34.34 -45.95 6.84
N GLU A 412 33.38 -46.86 6.67
CA GLU A 412 33.02 -47.46 5.37
C GLU A 412 32.07 -46.62 4.50
N VAL A 413 31.56 -45.49 4.99
CA VAL A 413 30.72 -44.58 4.19
C VAL A 413 31.49 -43.30 3.86
N ILE A 414 31.15 -42.66 2.74
CA ILE A 414 31.61 -41.31 2.43
C ILE A 414 30.58 -40.28 2.91
N THR A 415 31.05 -39.17 3.46
CA THR A 415 30.16 -38.08 3.83
C THR A 415 29.59 -37.43 2.57
N THR A 416 28.27 -37.32 2.47
CA THR A 416 27.59 -36.68 1.35
C THR A 416 28.05 -35.22 1.20
N LYS A 417 28.42 -34.84 -0.03
CA LYS A 417 28.83 -33.48 -0.36
C LYS A 417 28.21 -33.03 -1.67
N LYS A 418 27.67 -31.81 -1.69
CA LYS A 418 27.14 -31.18 -2.90
C LYS A 418 27.97 -29.94 -3.23
N ILE A 419 28.51 -29.88 -4.44
CA ILE A 419 29.37 -28.79 -4.88
C ILE A 419 28.60 -27.98 -5.91
N TYR A 420 28.42 -26.69 -5.66
CA TYR A 420 27.72 -25.75 -6.54
C TYR A 420 28.72 -24.76 -7.12
N LEU A 421 28.97 -24.80 -8.42
CA LEU A 421 29.83 -23.84 -9.11
C LEU A 421 28.97 -22.78 -9.81
N HIS A 422 28.97 -21.57 -9.24
CA HIS A 422 28.30 -20.40 -9.81
C HIS A 422 29.24 -19.66 -10.78
N ARG A 423 28.81 -19.51 -12.03
CA ARG A 423 29.55 -18.80 -13.08
C ARG A 423 29.29 -17.29 -12.99
N SER A 424 30.32 -16.48 -12.79
CA SER A 424 30.24 -15.03 -12.95
C SER A 424 30.41 -14.68 -14.43
N THR A 425 29.31 -14.56 -15.18
CA THR A 425 29.31 -14.14 -16.59
C THR A 425 28.53 -12.82 -16.79
N GLU A 426 28.91 -12.02 -17.79
CA GLU A 426 28.28 -10.72 -18.14
C GLU A 426 26.91 -10.86 -18.85
N GLY A 427 26.13 -11.91 -18.57
CA GLY A 427 24.84 -12.16 -19.22
C GLY A 427 23.82 -12.86 -18.31
N PRO A 428 22.52 -12.91 -18.70
CA PRO A 428 21.41 -13.14 -17.76
C PRO A 428 21.22 -14.56 -17.20
N ASP A 429 21.99 -15.56 -17.62
CA ASP A 429 21.77 -16.95 -17.21
C ASP A 429 22.93 -17.48 -16.34
N LEU A 430 22.74 -17.44 -15.02
CA LEU A 430 23.58 -18.13 -14.04
C LEU A 430 23.38 -19.66 -14.16
N GLN A 431 24.02 -20.32 -15.13
CA GLN A 431 24.09 -21.78 -15.10
C GLN A 431 24.99 -22.25 -13.95
N VAL A 432 24.40 -22.92 -12.95
CA VAL A 432 25.12 -23.56 -11.86
C VAL A 432 25.51 -24.98 -12.27
N ILE A 433 26.80 -25.29 -12.28
CA ILE A 433 27.27 -26.67 -12.44
C ILE A 433 27.28 -27.31 -11.06
N ARG A 434 26.59 -28.45 -10.91
CA ARG A 434 26.51 -29.17 -9.64
C ARG A 434 27.22 -30.51 -9.72
N PHE A 435 28.07 -30.78 -8.72
CA PHE A 435 28.73 -32.07 -8.53
C PHE A 435 28.27 -32.67 -7.21
N ASP A 436 27.72 -33.89 -7.25
CA ASP A 436 27.32 -34.62 -6.07
C ASP A 436 28.35 -35.72 -5.81
N ARG A 437 28.98 -35.69 -4.64
CA ARG A 437 29.84 -36.75 -4.11
C ARG A 437 29.07 -37.46 -3.01
N GLU A 438 28.46 -38.58 -3.36
CA GLU A 438 27.61 -39.37 -2.46
C GLU A 438 27.63 -40.85 -2.87
N ASP A 439 27.41 -41.73 -1.88
CA ASP A 439 27.23 -43.17 -2.08
C ASP A 439 26.07 -43.64 -1.21
N SER A 440 24.86 -43.44 -1.73
CA SER A 440 23.62 -43.76 -1.03
C SER A 440 23.44 -45.27 -0.81
N GLU A 441 24.05 -46.13 -1.64
CA GLU A 441 23.96 -47.58 -1.50
C GLU A 441 24.77 -48.05 -0.30
N SER A 442 26.04 -47.65 -0.19
CA SER A 442 26.88 -47.95 0.98
C SER A 442 26.27 -47.39 2.26
N MET A 443 25.75 -46.15 2.22
CA MET A 443 25.05 -45.55 3.36
C MET A 443 23.82 -46.36 3.75
N THR A 444 22.97 -46.74 2.79
CA THR A 444 21.78 -47.57 3.04
C THR A 444 22.15 -48.91 3.67
N ASN A 445 23.14 -49.62 3.09
CA ASN A 445 23.60 -50.91 3.60
C ASN A 445 24.17 -50.81 5.02
N TYR A 446 24.86 -49.70 5.35
CA TYR A 446 25.32 -49.43 6.70
C TYR A 446 24.16 -49.20 7.68
N CYS A 447 23.22 -48.33 7.31
CA CYS A 447 22.07 -47.94 8.15
C CYS A 447 21.04 -49.04 8.34
N GLN A 448 20.98 -50.02 7.44
CA GLN A 448 20.11 -51.19 7.58
C GLN A 448 20.61 -52.19 8.64
N ARG A 449 21.88 -52.09 9.07
CA ARG A 449 22.42 -52.99 10.09
C ARG A 449 21.73 -52.75 11.43
N LYS A 450 21.29 -53.84 12.06
CA LYS A 450 20.53 -53.80 13.31
C LYS A 450 21.24 -53.03 14.43
N ASN A 451 22.54 -53.26 14.60
CA ASN A 451 23.35 -52.60 15.63
C ASN A 451 23.47 -51.07 15.41
N VAL A 452 23.46 -50.62 14.15
CA VAL A 452 23.48 -49.18 13.82
C VAL A 452 22.14 -48.55 14.19
N GLN A 453 21.02 -49.18 13.82
CA GLN A 453 19.69 -48.71 14.21
C GLN A 453 19.51 -48.67 15.72
N GLU A 454 19.93 -49.73 16.43
CA GLU A 454 19.92 -49.78 17.90
C GLU A 454 20.77 -48.66 18.51
N THR A 455 21.94 -48.37 17.94
CA THR A 455 22.81 -47.28 18.42
C THR A 455 22.14 -45.93 18.24
N ILE A 456 21.53 -45.66 17.08
CA ILE A 456 20.77 -44.43 16.85
C ILE A 456 19.65 -44.29 17.88
N ILE A 457 18.84 -45.33 18.07
CA ILE A 457 17.73 -45.31 19.03
C ILE A 457 18.22 -45.13 20.48
N ASN A 458 19.35 -45.74 20.85
CA ASN A 458 19.95 -45.56 22.17
C ASN A 458 20.39 -44.11 22.40
N LYS A 459 21.04 -43.47 21.41
CA LYS A 459 21.38 -42.05 21.47
C LYS A 459 20.14 -41.18 21.64
N ILE A 460 19.09 -41.43 20.86
CA ILE A 460 17.81 -40.70 20.97
C ILE A 460 17.21 -40.86 22.38
N ASN A 461 17.20 -42.08 22.92
CA ASN A 461 16.66 -42.34 24.26
C ASN A 461 17.44 -41.63 25.37
N ALA A 462 18.76 -41.52 25.23
CA ALA A 462 19.66 -40.89 26.19
C ALA A 462 19.50 -39.36 26.30
N ILE A 463 18.79 -38.72 25.35
CA ILE A 463 18.54 -37.28 25.40
C ILE A 463 17.30 -37.00 26.25
N ASP A 464 17.50 -36.29 27.35
CA ASP A 464 16.44 -35.92 28.29
C ASP A 464 15.77 -34.58 27.94
N ASN A 465 14.51 -34.45 28.33
CA ASN A 465 13.73 -33.21 28.22
C ASN A 465 13.63 -32.65 26.78
N LEU A 466 13.58 -33.52 25.76
CA LEU A 466 13.25 -33.09 24.40
C LEU A 466 11.82 -32.54 24.35
N ASP A 467 11.61 -31.50 23.54
CA ASP A 467 10.28 -30.99 23.20
C ASP A 467 9.74 -31.62 21.92
N CYS A 468 10.60 -32.01 20.97
CA CYS A 468 10.21 -32.74 19.76
C CYS A 468 11.36 -33.50 19.11
N ILE A 469 11.01 -34.33 18.13
CA ILE A 469 11.94 -34.96 17.19
C ILE A 469 11.55 -34.52 15.77
N VAL A 470 12.54 -34.18 14.95
CA VAL A 470 12.38 -33.84 13.53
C VAL A 470 13.19 -34.81 12.69
N ILE A 471 12.55 -35.50 11.75
CA ILE A 471 13.23 -36.33 10.76
C ILE A 471 13.40 -35.52 9.48
N LYS A 472 14.64 -35.42 8.99
CA LYS A 472 14.95 -34.83 7.68
C LYS A 472 15.46 -35.92 6.74
N ASP A 473 14.64 -36.31 5.78
CA ASP A 473 14.95 -37.36 4.81
C ASP A 473 15.35 -36.75 3.45
N HIS A 474 16.59 -36.97 3.02
CA HIS A 474 17.07 -36.61 1.69
C HIS A 474 17.23 -37.82 0.77
N GLN A 475 16.79 -39.00 1.21
CA GLN A 475 16.98 -40.29 0.55
C GLN A 475 18.45 -40.58 0.26
N LYS A 476 19.33 -40.25 1.21
CA LYS A 476 20.76 -40.61 1.15
C LYS A 476 21.09 -41.89 1.90
N GLY A 477 20.09 -42.53 2.48
CA GLY A 477 20.16 -43.92 2.95
C GLY A 477 20.03 -44.09 4.47
N MET A 478 20.07 -43.00 5.26
CA MET A 478 19.92 -43.10 6.71
C MET A 478 18.50 -43.46 7.13
N ILE A 479 17.51 -42.80 6.52
CA ILE A 479 16.11 -42.92 6.92
C ILE A 479 15.49 -44.15 6.27
N SER A 480 15.01 -45.07 7.09
CA SER A 480 14.35 -46.31 6.67
C SER A 480 13.03 -46.51 7.41
N LYS A 481 12.11 -47.29 6.82
CA LYS A 481 10.80 -47.59 7.45
C LYS A 481 10.92 -48.13 8.88
N ASN A 482 11.92 -48.97 9.15
CA ASN A 482 12.13 -49.52 10.49
C ASN A 482 12.63 -48.45 11.46
N LEU A 483 13.61 -47.64 11.04
CA LEU A 483 14.13 -46.57 11.88
C LEU A 483 13.05 -45.54 12.23
N VAL A 484 12.26 -45.09 11.25
CA VAL A 484 11.14 -44.16 11.46
C VAL A 484 10.14 -44.72 12.47
N LYS A 485 9.78 -46.01 12.37
CA LYS A 485 8.88 -46.68 13.33
C LYS A 485 9.45 -46.68 14.75
N GLU A 486 10.73 -46.99 14.92
CA GLU A 486 11.35 -46.98 16.26
C GLU A 486 11.49 -45.56 16.82
N ILE A 487 11.81 -44.56 15.99
CA ILE A 487 11.84 -43.15 16.40
C ILE A 487 10.45 -42.70 16.88
N SER A 488 9.39 -43.05 16.15
CA SER A 488 8.02 -42.71 16.55
C SER A 488 7.61 -43.37 17.87
N LYS A 489 8.01 -44.63 18.11
CA LYS A 489 7.80 -45.26 19.43
C LYS A 489 8.51 -44.49 20.54
N VAL A 490 9.73 -44.00 20.30
CA VAL A 490 10.45 -43.17 21.29
C VAL A 490 9.72 -41.86 21.53
N ALA A 491 9.26 -41.18 20.48
CA ALA A 491 8.50 -39.94 20.57
C ALA A 491 7.20 -40.13 21.37
N LEU A 492 6.44 -41.20 21.09
CA LEU A 492 5.23 -41.59 21.81
C LEU A 492 5.51 -41.87 23.29
N ASN A 493 6.57 -42.64 23.59
CA ASN A 493 6.96 -42.95 24.97
C ASN A 493 7.36 -41.69 25.76
N LYS A 494 8.06 -40.76 25.10
CA LYS A 494 8.44 -39.46 25.68
C LYS A 494 7.29 -38.44 25.66
N LYS A 495 6.15 -38.77 25.02
CA LYS A 495 4.97 -37.90 24.83
C LYS A 495 5.29 -36.57 24.14
N ILE A 496 6.14 -36.65 23.12
CA ILE A 496 6.57 -35.50 22.32
C ILE A 496 6.16 -35.68 20.85
N PRO A 497 5.86 -34.60 20.13
CA PRO A 497 5.54 -34.67 18.72
C PRO A 497 6.75 -35.09 17.86
N LEU A 498 6.45 -35.85 16.81
CA LEU A 498 7.37 -36.20 15.74
C LEU A 498 7.01 -35.41 14.48
N TYR A 499 7.98 -34.71 13.90
CA TYR A 499 7.84 -34.00 12.64
C TYR A 499 8.69 -34.63 11.55
N VAL A 500 8.27 -34.52 10.30
CA VAL A 500 8.99 -35.09 9.15
C VAL A 500 9.06 -34.07 8.02
N ASP A 501 10.27 -33.79 7.53
CA ASP A 501 10.48 -33.15 6.23
C ASP A 501 10.93 -34.23 5.22
N PRO A 502 10.02 -34.68 4.33
CA PRO A 502 10.22 -35.86 3.50
C PRO A 502 10.94 -35.53 2.18
N LYS A 503 11.34 -36.57 1.46
CA LYS A 503 11.67 -36.48 0.03
C LYS A 503 10.56 -37.11 -0.81
N TYR A 504 10.90 -38.07 -1.69
CA TYR A 504 9.97 -38.63 -2.66
C TYR A 504 9.32 -39.96 -2.23
N ASP A 505 9.93 -40.73 -1.31
CA ASP A 505 9.40 -42.03 -0.86
C ASP A 505 8.69 -41.89 0.49
N TRP A 506 7.39 -41.67 0.42
CA TRP A 506 6.58 -41.50 1.62
C TRP A 506 6.06 -42.81 2.22
N LYS A 507 6.32 -43.96 1.58
CA LYS A 507 5.82 -45.27 2.07
C LYS A 507 6.36 -45.65 3.44
N ILE A 508 7.46 -45.01 3.84
CA ILE A 508 8.10 -45.20 5.13
C ILE A 508 7.37 -44.47 6.28
N PHE A 509 6.47 -43.53 5.97
CA PHE A 509 5.72 -42.71 6.95
C PHE A 509 4.28 -43.18 7.18
N GLY A 510 3.71 -44.04 6.31
CA GLY A 510 2.27 -44.36 6.29
C GLY A 510 1.65 -44.96 7.55
N ASP A 511 2.45 -45.60 8.40
CA ASP A 511 1.97 -46.35 9.58
C ASP A 511 2.49 -45.75 10.90
N VAL A 512 2.79 -44.44 10.91
CA VAL A 512 3.58 -43.80 11.97
C VAL A 512 2.83 -42.58 12.50
N ASP A 513 2.77 -42.41 13.83
CA ASP A 513 2.20 -41.22 14.45
C ASP A 513 3.15 -40.03 14.26
N ILE A 514 2.69 -39.07 13.45
CA ILE A 514 3.44 -37.90 13.00
C ILE A 514 2.57 -36.66 13.23
N GLU A 515 3.11 -35.67 13.94
CA GLU A 515 2.41 -34.42 14.22
C GLU A 515 2.24 -33.57 12.97
N ALA A 516 3.30 -33.43 12.17
CA ALA A 516 3.18 -32.83 10.84
C ALA A 516 4.24 -33.36 9.85
N ILE A 517 3.83 -33.48 8.58
CA ILE A 517 4.73 -33.66 7.44
C ILE A 517 4.84 -32.33 6.69
N LEU A 518 6.07 -31.85 6.45
CA LEU A 518 6.34 -30.51 5.92
C LEU A 518 7.01 -30.57 4.53
N PRO A 519 6.34 -31.04 3.46
CA PRO A 519 6.99 -31.22 2.16
C PRO A 519 7.06 -29.92 1.35
N ASN A 520 7.91 -29.87 0.33
CA ASN A 520 7.65 -28.96 -0.80
C ASN A 520 6.58 -29.54 -1.73
N MET A 521 6.13 -28.74 -2.71
CA MET A 521 5.09 -29.13 -3.67
C MET A 521 5.42 -30.41 -4.46
N LYS A 522 6.69 -30.63 -4.81
CA LYS A 522 7.13 -31.82 -5.56
C LYS A 522 7.03 -33.06 -4.68
N GLU A 523 7.52 -32.95 -3.45
CA GLU A 523 7.49 -34.01 -2.45
C GLU A 523 6.05 -34.37 -2.07
N ALA A 524 5.18 -33.36 -1.91
CA ALA A 524 3.74 -33.55 -1.69
C ALA A 524 3.08 -34.33 -2.84
N ALA A 525 3.39 -33.97 -4.09
CA ALA A 525 2.90 -34.69 -5.25
C ALA A 525 3.39 -36.14 -5.29
N SER A 526 4.66 -36.40 -4.96
CA SER A 526 5.18 -37.77 -4.83
C SER A 526 4.44 -38.57 -3.75
N GLY A 527 4.11 -37.95 -2.62
CA GLY A 527 3.32 -38.54 -1.54
C GLY A 527 1.93 -39.00 -2.00
N ILE A 528 1.26 -38.22 -2.85
CA ILE A 528 -0.08 -38.53 -3.41
C ILE A 528 0.01 -39.66 -4.43
N PHE A 529 0.84 -39.49 -5.46
CA PHE A 529 0.78 -40.31 -6.67
C PHE A 529 1.68 -41.55 -6.64
N ASP A 530 2.35 -41.84 -5.52
CA ASP A 530 3.33 -42.95 -5.41
C ASP A 530 4.38 -42.91 -6.53
N MET A 531 4.79 -41.72 -6.96
CA MET A 531 5.76 -41.54 -8.03
C MET A 531 7.13 -42.03 -7.57
N LYS A 532 7.37 -43.33 -7.75
CA LYS A 532 8.71 -43.88 -7.73
C LYS A 532 9.41 -43.42 -9.02
N THR A 533 10.26 -42.42 -8.88
CA THR A 533 11.51 -42.33 -9.64
C THR A 533 11.36 -42.36 -11.16
N LYS A 534 10.68 -41.37 -11.73
CA LYS A 534 11.08 -40.81 -13.02
C LYS A 534 11.17 -39.31 -12.88
N GLU A 535 12.41 -38.83 -12.78
CA GLU A 535 12.72 -37.41 -12.68
C GLU A 535 12.02 -36.63 -13.80
N ASP A 536 11.86 -37.22 -15.00
CA ASP A 536 11.15 -36.63 -16.13
C ASP A 536 9.63 -36.43 -15.91
N GLU A 537 8.94 -37.37 -15.25
CA GLU A 537 7.51 -37.23 -14.91
C GLU A 537 7.30 -36.25 -13.73
N ILE A 538 8.32 -36.09 -12.88
CA ILE A 538 8.39 -35.08 -11.82
C ILE A 538 8.68 -33.70 -12.42
N LEU A 539 9.59 -33.60 -13.40
CA LEU A 539 10.04 -32.39 -14.11
C LEU A 539 8.99 -31.83 -15.09
N GLU A 540 8.25 -32.69 -15.80
CA GLU A 540 7.09 -32.26 -16.61
C GLU A 540 5.98 -31.64 -15.76
N ARG A 541 5.85 -32.13 -14.52
CA ARG A 541 4.98 -31.52 -13.52
C ARG A 541 5.61 -30.29 -12.87
N ASP A 542 6.93 -30.21 -12.74
CA ASP A 542 7.69 -29.15 -12.05
C ASP A 542 7.39 -27.73 -12.56
N ASN A 543 7.47 -27.50 -13.88
CA ASN A 543 7.20 -26.17 -14.45
C ASN A 543 5.70 -25.79 -14.50
N LYS A 544 4.81 -26.75 -14.21
CA LYS A 544 3.35 -26.58 -14.30
C LYS A 544 2.58 -27.04 -13.06
N CYS A 545 3.25 -27.38 -11.95
CA CYS A 545 2.65 -28.07 -10.80
C CYS A 545 1.69 -27.13 -10.08
N LYS A 546 0.49 -27.08 -10.64
CA LYS A 546 -0.74 -26.66 -10.03
C LYS A 546 -1.35 -27.98 -9.61
N PHE A 547 -1.57 -28.17 -8.32
CA PHE A 547 -2.70 -29.01 -7.93
C PHE A 547 -3.90 -28.43 -8.68
N LYS A 548 -4.42 -29.19 -9.63
CA LYS A 548 -5.37 -28.63 -10.61
C LYS A 548 -6.65 -28.22 -9.90
N TYR A 549 -6.91 -28.85 -8.75
CA TYR A 549 -8.07 -28.67 -7.91
C TYR A 549 -7.72 -28.91 -6.44
N GLU A 550 -8.45 -28.24 -5.53
CA GLU A 550 -8.30 -28.39 -4.07
C GLU A 550 -8.43 -29.84 -3.60
N TYR A 551 -9.25 -30.67 -4.26
CA TYR A 551 -9.44 -32.07 -3.87
C TYR A 551 -8.20 -32.96 -4.08
N GLU A 552 -7.20 -32.52 -4.86
CA GLU A 552 -5.98 -33.32 -5.04
C GLU A 552 -5.15 -33.38 -3.75
N TYR A 553 -5.26 -32.35 -2.90
CA TYR A 553 -4.60 -32.29 -1.60
C TYR A 553 -5.28 -33.18 -0.55
N SER A 554 -6.61 -33.36 -0.62
CA SER A 554 -7.32 -34.24 0.33
C SER A 554 -6.88 -35.70 0.21
N ASN A 555 -6.32 -36.10 -0.93
CA ASN A 555 -5.73 -37.44 -1.10
C ASN A 555 -4.53 -37.69 -0.16
N LEU A 556 -3.79 -36.66 0.26
CA LEU A 556 -2.73 -36.83 1.27
C LEU A 556 -3.32 -37.23 2.61
N VAL A 557 -4.36 -36.51 3.02
CA VAL A 557 -5.09 -36.74 4.27
C VAL A 557 -5.68 -38.16 4.26
N GLU A 558 -6.30 -38.59 3.17
CA GLU A 558 -6.85 -39.95 3.06
C GLU A 558 -5.76 -41.04 3.11
N LYS A 559 -4.63 -40.82 2.46
CA LYS A 559 -3.57 -41.82 2.31
C LYS A 559 -2.69 -41.96 3.55
N TYR A 560 -2.56 -40.90 4.34
CA TYR A 560 -1.73 -40.86 5.54
C TYR A 560 -2.59 -40.50 6.77
N PRO A 561 -3.56 -41.35 7.16
CA PRO A 561 -4.56 -41.05 8.18
C PRO A 561 -4.02 -40.88 9.60
N VAL A 562 -2.77 -41.28 9.83
CA VAL A 562 -2.10 -41.22 11.14
C VAL A 562 -1.28 -39.92 11.30
N CYS A 563 -1.01 -39.22 10.20
CA CYS A 563 -0.38 -37.90 10.26
C CYS A 563 -1.44 -36.87 10.67
N LYS A 564 -1.17 -35.94 11.58
CA LYS A 564 -2.20 -34.98 12.00
C LYS A 564 -2.33 -33.78 11.06
N ASN A 565 -1.21 -33.31 10.51
CA ASN A 565 -1.15 -32.10 9.71
C ASN A 565 -0.19 -32.23 8.53
N PHE A 566 -0.48 -31.58 7.41
CA PHE A 566 0.45 -31.40 6.30
C PHE A 566 0.68 -29.91 6.06
N ILE A 567 1.94 -29.51 5.97
CA ILE A 567 2.36 -28.13 5.78
C ILE A 567 3.20 -28.04 4.51
N ILE A 568 2.57 -27.71 3.38
CA ILE A 568 3.21 -27.74 2.08
C ILE A 568 3.89 -26.39 1.79
N LYS A 569 5.21 -26.41 1.60
CA LYS A 569 6.04 -25.28 1.16
C LYS A 569 5.85 -25.07 -0.35
N ALA A 570 5.17 -23.99 -0.73
CA ALA A 570 4.77 -23.68 -2.11
C ALA A 570 5.65 -22.64 -2.81
N ALA A 571 6.90 -22.48 -2.37
CA ALA A 571 7.89 -21.56 -2.95
C ALA A 571 7.32 -20.14 -3.15
N SER A 572 7.39 -19.59 -4.36
CA SER A 572 6.83 -18.26 -4.70
C SER A 572 5.30 -18.17 -4.62
N LYS A 573 4.60 -19.25 -4.24
CA LYS A 573 3.16 -19.28 -3.96
C LYS A 573 2.84 -19.35 -2.46
N GLY A 574 3.86 -19.29 -1.59
CA GLY A 574 3.68 -19.27 -0.14
C GLY A 574 3.59 -20.66 0.49
N ALA A 575 2.55 -20.94 1.26
CA ALA A 575 2.38 -22.21 1.97
C ALA A 575 0.92 -22.70 2.00
N VAL A 576 0.72 -24.00 2.20
CA VAL A 576 -0.61 -24.63 2.30
C VAL A 576 -0.69 -25.51 3.54
N ILE A 577 -1.74 -25.37 4.33
CA ILE A 577 -2.05 -26.19 5.50
C ILE A 577 -3.19 -27.14 5.15
N LEU A 578 -3.01 -28.42 5.46
CA LEU A 578 -4.04 -29.46 5.40
C LEU A 578 -4.15 -30.11 6.76
N THR A 579 -5.38 -30.26 7.26
CA THR A 579 -5.69 -30.97 8.49
C THR A 579 -6.69 -32.10 8.23
N HIS A 580 -6.85 -32.99 9.21
CA HIS A 580 -7.88 -34.02 9.17
C HIS A 580 -9.28 -33.53 9.57
N ASP A 581 -9.43 -32.28 10.02
CA ASP A 581 -10.74 -31.75 10.41
C ASP A 581 -11.55 -31.41 9.15
N PRO A 582 -12.66 -32.13 8.87
CA PRO A 582 -13.50 -31.86 7.70
C PRO A 582 -14.16 -30.47 7.72
N LYS A 583 -14.16 -29.76 8.87
CA LYS A 583 -14.60 -28.36 8.97
C LYS A 583 -13.51 -27.36 8.60
N ASP A 584 -12.23 -27.74 8.72
CA ASP A 584 -11.08 -26.86 8.54
C ASP A 584 -10.44 -27.16 7.19
N LYS A 585 -11.02 -26.53 6.15
CA LYS A 585 -10.57 -26.64 4.76
C LYS A 585 -9.11 -26.21 4.60
N ILE A 586 -8.53 -26.64 3.48
CA ILE A 586 -7.23 -26.19 2.95
C ILE A 586 -7.04 -24.70 3.21
N LYS A 587 -6.00 -24.34 3.99
CA LYS A 587 -5.64 -22.94 4.22
C LYS A 587 -4.43 -22.59 3.37
N VAL A 588 -4.57 -21.58 2.54
CA VAL A 588 -3.48 -21.06 1.70
C VAL A 588 -2.95 -19.79 2.36
N ILE A 589 -1.63 -19.70 2.46
CA ILE A 589 -0.91 -18.56 3.01
C ILE A 589 -0.09 -17.96 1.89
N GLU A 590 -0.35 -16.68 1.60
CA GLU A 590 0.33 -15.91 0.56
C GLU A 590 1.76 -15.58 0.98
N PRO A 591 2.76 -15.59 0.07
CA PRO A 591 4.18 -15.38 0.36
C PRO A 591 4.50 -13.91 0.70
N LEU A 592 5.64 -13.64 1.34
CA LEU A 592 6.15 -12.27 1.49
C LEU A 592 6.54 -11.64 0.16
N LEU A 593 7.26 -12.38 -0.68
CA LEU A 593 7.77 -11.90 -1.97
C LEU A 593 6.78 -12.19 -3.10
N VAL A 594 6.59 -11.23 -4.00
CA VAL A 594 5.77 -11.38 -5.23
C VAL A 594 6.64 -11.03 -6.43
N GLY A 595 6.82 -11.96 -7.37
CA GLY A 595 7.68 -11.78 -8.54
C GLY A 595 9.13 -12.26 -8.34
N ASP A 596 10.05 -11.80 -9.19
CA ASP A 596 11.45 -12.28 -9.27
C ASP A 596 12.40 -11.64 -8.24
N GLU A 597 11.90 -11.20 -7.10
CA GLU A 597 12.68 -10.55 -6.02
C GLU A 597 13.50 -11.54 -5.15
N LEU A 598 13.73 -12.76 -5.65
CA LEU A 598 14.42 -13.83 -4.93
C LEU A 598 15.93 -13.76 -5.20
N ASN A 599 16.72 -13.56 -4.14
CA ASN A 599 18.18 -13.65 -4.21
C ASN A 599 18.66 -15.11 -4.05
N THR A 600 17.93 -15.94 -3.29
CA THR A 600 18.21 -17.37 -3.14
C THR A 600 16.98 -18.15 -2.68
N ASP A 601 16.86 -19.41 -3.11
CA ASP A 601 15.90 -20.40 -2.59
C ASP A 601 16.54 -21.39 -1.59
N VAL A 602 17.86 -21.34 -1.44
CA VAL A 602 18.64 -22.29 -0.62
C VAL A 602 18.44 -22.00 0.88
N GLY A 603 18.06 -23.03 1.64
CA GLY A 603 17.84 -22.95 3.08
C GLY A 603 16.53 -22.27 3.50
N CYS A 604 15.70 -21.80 2.55
CA CYS A 604 14.43 -21.15 2.86
C CYS A 604 13.42 -22.14 3.47
N GLY A 605 13.38 -23.37 2.95
CA GLY A 605 12.54 -24.43 3.49
C GLY A 605 12.97 -24.87 4.90
N ASP A 606 14.27 -24.90 5.17
CA ASP A 606 14.79 -25.32 6.47
C ASP A 606 14.49 -24.28 7.56
N VAL A 607 14.59 -22.99 7.22
CA VAL A 607 14.14 -21.86 8.07
C VAL A 607 12.64 -21.91 8.30
N PHE A 608 11.86 -22.20 7.26
CA PHE A 608 10.42 -22.35 7.39
C PHE A 608 10.06 -23.45 8.40
N ASP A 609 10.63 -24.64 8.25
CA ASP A 609 10.34 -25.78 9.12
C ASP A 609 10.68 -25.47 10.59
N ALA A 610 11.82 -24.83 10.83
CA ALA A 610 12.24 -24.42 12.17
C ALA A 610 11.22 -23.49 12.84
N PHE A 611 10.82 -22.42 12.16
CA PHE A 611 9.91 -21.42 12.74
C PHE A 611 8.49 -21.94 12.90
N ALA A 612 8.01 -22.80 12.00
CA ALA A 612 6.69 -23.41 12.08
C ALA A 612 6.63 -24.39 13.27
N ILE A 613 7.62 -25.26 13.41
CA ILE A 613 7.67 -26.26 14.48
C ILE A 613 7.82 -25.59 15.85
N ILE A 614 8.74 -24.63 15.99
CA ILE A 614 8.91 -23.91 17.26
C ILE A 614 7.64 -23.13 17.64
N GLY A 615 6.90 -22.60 16.67
CA GLY A 615 5.61 -21.95 16.92
C GLY A 615 4.59 -22.90 17.55
N MET A 616 4.45 -24.09 16.96
CA MET A 616 3.54 -25.13 17.48
C MET A 616 3.97 -25.60 18.89
N LEU A 617 5.27 -25.76 19.14
CA LEU A 617 5.79 -26.14 20.46
C LEU A 617 5.58 -25.05 21.53
N ASN A 618 5.49 -23.80 21.11
CA ASN A 618 5.10 -22.66 21.95
C ASN A 618 3.58 -22.54 22.12
N LYS A 619 2.81 -23.54 21.66
CA LYS A 619 1.35 -23.62 21.76
C LYS A 619 0.63 -22.52 20.99
N HIS A 620 1.28 -21.94 19.98
CA HIS A 620 0.60 -21.10 19.00
C HIS A 620 -0.24 -21.98 18.07
N THR A 621 -1.25 -21.40 17.42
CA THR A 621 -2.05 -22.18 16.48
C THR A 621 -1.20 -22.61 15.28
N LEU A 622 -1.63 -23.65 14.57
CA LEU A 622 -0.94 -24.13 13.38
C LEU A 622 -0.83 -23.02 12.33
N GLU A 623 -1.92 -22.29 12.12
CA GLU A 623 -2.02 -21.17 11.20
C GLU A 623 -1.02 -20.06 11.53
N GLU A 624 -0.96 -19.66 12.80
CA GLU A 624 -0.05 -18.62 13.25
C GLU A 624 1.41 -19.03 13.08
N SER A 625 1.71 -20.28 13.42
CA SER A 625 3.06 -20.83 13.33
C SER A 625 3.54 -20.87 11.88
N VAL A 626 2.69 -21.34 10.96
CA VAL A 626 3.01 -21.44 9.54
C VAL A 626 3.04 -20.07 8.88
N LEU A 627 2.15 -19.15 9.26
CA LEU A 627 2.16 -17.78 8.75
C LEU A 627 3.46 -17.07 9.14
N PHE A 628 3.86 -17.13 10.41
CA PHE A 628 5.13 -16.55 10.83
C PHE A 628 6.33 -17.19 10.11
N ALA A 629 6.35 -18.53 9.99
CA ALA A 629 7.39 -19.24 9.26
C ALA A 629 7.50 -18.83 7.78
N ASN A 630 6.36 -18.67 7.11
CA ASN A 630 6.29 -18.24 5.71
C ASN A 630 6.85 -16.82 5.51
N PHE A 631 6.58 -15.91 6.46
CA PHE A 631 7.18 -14.57 6.47
C PHE A 631 8.70 -14.63 6.58
N VAL A 632 9.22 -15.40 7.54
CA VAL A 632 10.67 -15.52 7.80
C VAL A 632 11.39 -16.20 6.62
N ALA A 633 10.78 -17.22 6.01
CA ALA A 633 11.32 -17.86 4.81
C ALA A 633 11.41 -16.88 3.62
N GLY A 634 10.41 -16.01 3.45
CA GLY A 634 10.46 -14.95 2.44
C GLY A 634 11.56 -13.92 2.71
N LEU A 635 11.83 -13.59 3.97
CA LEU A 635 12.96 -12.74 4.33
C LEU A 635 14.30 -13.40 4.05
N LYS A 636 14.44 -14.68 4.39
CA LYS A 636 15.63 -15.48 4.07
C LYS A 636 15.89 -15.50 2.56
N ALA A 637 14.84 -15.50 1.74
CA ALA A 637 15.00 -15.49 0.30
C ALA A 637 15.52 -14.16 -0.29
N LYS A 638 15.40 -13.04 0.45
CA LYS A 638 16.04 -11.75 0.12
C LYS A 638 17.54 -11.71 0.46
N LYS A 639 18.03 -12.66 1.25
CA LYS A 639 19.42 -12.68 1.73
C LYS A 639 20.37 -13.22 0.67
N SER A 640 21.66 -12.93 0.82
CA SER A 640 22.67 -13.51 -0.06
C SER A 640 22.75 -15.02 0.14
N LEU A 641 23.19 -15.76 -0.89
CA LEU A 641 23.40 -17.20 -0.79
C LEU A 641 24.32 -17.56 0.40
N GLY A 642 23.80 -18.34 1.35
CA GLY A 642 24.52 -18.75 2.55
C GLY A 642 24.49 -17.77 3.73
N GLU A 643 23.89 -16.59 3.58
CA GLU A 643 23.71 -15.64 4.68
C GLU A 643 22.53 -16.08 5.55
N HIS A 644 22.72 -16.22 6.87
CA HIS A 644 21.67 -16.61 7.80
C HIS A 644 20.67 -15.47 8.06
N ILE A 645 19.43 -15.84 8.40
CA ILE A 645 18.44 -14.90 8.90
C ILE A 645 18.60 -14.74 10.42
N SER A 646 18.45 -13.54 10.95
CA SER A 646 18.45 -13.25 12.39
C SER A 646 17.07 -12.77 12.86
N LEU A 647 16.80 -12.84 14.17
CA LEU A 647 15.57 -12.24 14.72
C LEU A 647 15.52 -10.72 14.50
N ASP A 648 16.68 -10.06 14.49
CA ASP A 648 16.79 -8.62 14.26
C ASP A 648 16.44 -8.25 12.81
N ASP A 649 16.77 -9.11 11.84
CA ASP A 649 16.32 -8.96 10.45
C ASP A 649 14.78 -9.02 10.34
N ILE A 650 14.15 -9.90 11.12
CA ILE A 650 12.70 -10.05 11.17
C ILE A 650 12.09 -8.77 11.76
N GLU A 651 12.58 -8.33 12.93
CA GLU A 651 12.11 -7.12 13.63
C GLU A 651 12.23 -5.87 12.73
N THR A 652 13.35 -5.73 12.02
CA THR A 652 13.58 -4.62 11.07
C THR A 652 12.59 -4.61 9.91
N GLU A 653 12.12 -5.77 9.46
CA GLU A 653 11.16 -5.85 8.35
C GLU A 653 9.73 -5.50 8.79
N LEU A 654 9.38 -5.69 10.07
CA LEU A 654 8.03 -5.39 10.59
C LEU A 654 7.65 -3.91 10.44
N GLU A 655 8.63 -3.02 10.35
CA GLU A 655 8.44 -1.57 10.17
C GLU A 655 8.35 -1.14 8.69
N LYS A 656 8.48 -2.08 7.73
CA LYS A 656 8.51 -1.77 6.30
C LYS A 656 7.19 -2.07 5.60
N ASP A 657 6.96 -1.41 4.46
CA ASP A 657 5.79 -1.62 3.59
C ASP A 657 5.62 -3.07 3.13
N SER A 658 6.72 -3.82 3.01
CA SER A 658 6.70 -5.24 2.67
C SER A 658 5.94 -6.10 3.70
N PHE A 659 6.05 -5.79 5.00
CA PHE A 659 5.28 -6.46 6.04
C PHE A 659 3.80 -6.07 5.99
N SER A 660 3.49 -4.78 5.81
CA SER A 660 2.11 -4.32 5.62
C SER A 660 1.41 -5.03 4.46
N ASN A 661 2.11 -5.16 3.32
CA ASN A 661 1.62 -5.89 2.14
C ASN A 661 1.45 -7.40 2.40
N TYR A 662 2.30 -7.99 3.24
CA TYR A 662 2.18 -9.39 3.65
C TYR A 662 0.96 -9.64 4.52
N VAL A 663 0.75 -8.79 5.53
CA VAL A 663 -0.40 -8.84 6.44
C VAL A 663 -1.71 -8.62 5.68
N SER A 664 -1.74 -7.66 4.76
CA SER A 664 -2.91 -7.38 3.92
C SER A 664 -3.34 -8.59 3.08
N ARG A 665 -2.38 -9.25 2.43
CA ARG A 665 -2.64 -10.46 1.61
C ARG A 665 -3.09 -11.66 2.44
N ASN A 666 -2.68 -11.73 3.72
CA ASN A 666 -3.07 -12.79 4.65
C ASN A 666 -4.11 -12.33 5.68
N SER A 667 -4.86 -11.25 5.39
CA SER A 667 -5.71 -10.54 6.36
C SER A 667 -6.77 -11.41 7.03
N LYS A 668 -7.43 -12.31 6.29
CA LYS A 668 -8.44 -13.24 6.85
C LYS A 668 -7.84 -14.12 7.94
N LEU A 669 -6.69 -14.74 7.66
CA LEU A 669 -6.01 -15.63 8.60
C LEU A 669 -5.49 -14.87 9.81
N MET A 670 -4.89 -13.70 9.57
CA MET A 670 -4.41 -12.83 10.65
C MET A 670 -5.53 -12.35 11.57
N ASP A 671 -6.71 -12.04 11.03
CA ASP A 671 -7.87 -11.64 11.83
C ASP A 671 -8.39 -12.79 12.70
N GLU A 672 -8.42 -14.02 12.19
CA GLU A 672 -8.74 -15.22 12.97
C GLU A 672 -7.74 -15.42 14.13
N ILE A 673 -6.43 -15.31 13.86
CA ILE A 673 -5.37 -15.43 14.85
C ILE A 673 -5.54 -14.37 15.96
N LEU A 674 -5.71 -13.10 15.57
CA LEU A 674 -5.83 -11.99 16.52
C LEU A 674 -7.12 -12.06 17.36
N LYS A 675 -8.22 -12.54 16.78
CA LYS A 675 -9.48 -12.77 17.52
C LYS A 675 -9.32 -13.87 18.57
N ASN A 676 -8.71 -14.99 18.21
CA ASN A 676 -8.46 -16.10 19.14
C ASN A 676 -7.57 -15.68 20.32
N PHE A 677 -6.58 -14.81 20.06
CA PHE A 677 -5.70 -14.28 21.10
C PHE A 677 -6.43 -13.40 22.13
N ARG A 678 -7.37 -12.54 21.69
CA ARG A 678 -8.16 -11.69 22.60
C ARG A 678 -9.03 -12.50 23.56
N THR A 679 -9.65 -13.58 23.07
CA THR A 679 -10.52 -14.44 23.88
C THR A 679 -9.76 -15.16 24.99
N HIS A 680 -8.52 -15.60 24.71
CA HIS A 680 -7.65 -16.22 25.71
C HIS A 680 -7.20 -15.23 26.78
N ARG A 681 -6.90 -13.97 26.44
CA ARG A 681 -6.47 -12.95 27.42
C ARG A 681 -7.58 -12.57 28.42
N ILE A 682 -8.84 -12.58 27.98
CA ILE A 682 -9.99 -12.33 28.86
C ILE A 682 -10.19 -13.50 29.84
N GLN A 683 -10.04 -14.75 29.40
CA GLN A 683 -10.18 -15.91 30.30
C GLN A 683 -9.11 -15.96 31.41
N TYR A 684 -7.89 -15.48 31.16
CA TYR A 684 -6.82 -15.42 32.17
C TYR A 684 -6.88 -14.18 33.09
N GLN A 685 -7.71 -13.18 32.81
CA GLN A 685 -7.96 -12.06 33.74
C GLN A 685 -9.12 -12.35 34.72
N TYR A 686 -9.88 -13.42 34.50
CA TYR A 686 -10.99 -13.87 35.35
C TYR A 686 -10.70 -15.17 36.12
N GLN A 687 -9.46 -15.67 36.07
CA GLN A 687 -8.91 -16.73 36.94
C GLN A 687 -7.80 -16.15 37.80
#